data_AF-A0A8I1RHQ6-F1
#
_entry.id   AF-A0A8I1RHQ6-F1
#
_cell.length_a   1.000
_cell.length_b   1.000
_cell.length_c   1.000
_cell.angle_alpha   90.00
_cell.angle_beta   90.00
_cell.angle_gamma   90.00
#
_symmetry.space_group_name_H-M   'P 1'
#
loop_
_entity.id
_entity.type
_entity.pdbx_description
1 polymer ?
#
loop_
_entity_poly.entity_id
_entity_poly.type
_entity_poly.pdbx_seq_one_letter_code
_entity_poly.pdbx_strand_id
1 'polypeptide(L)'
;MKRIRIFVAIFLALSTFSGHAPADEARQSKVRYLSASDHALFKRAFKEADRTNWQDAQALAVRGQDAIARRIIQWRYLLDRNSGASFVEIDAFLKNNPGWPMRTTMLARAEQAMGSDMAPASVIAWFAGRTPETGIGKIRLGAALIASGSTGAGQDLIRDAWANNTLQADQELQVLHTYGDLLTPALQAERLSNLLWRDDESGAKRQIPRAPERAQRIAEARLTLRRNPTAGLRMARLLPASLRANRGLQFDIAKVERARGKTDQAAAHLLQIERLEDRQHPATVWRELNIAARQAIGERKYRTAYTLVSNTGLTSGAPFAEAEFLAGWIALHFLDRPQAALTHFRKLADGVSRPISRSRAYFWIGRAAEAAGQPEQAAREYRIAARDVDTFYGQLALTRLDTAPVLRLPASVAPAKTALADSDLVRAVKVLADLGEERLLRQFAIAAEASDQTPGRVAALADLLNTLGFPEVAVRVAKNAAYDDVLLVDYTHPVMTLPGYPGPGATPESALVLALIRQETEFNPNAISSAGAMGIMQLMPSTAKAMAGRAGIGFDRSRLLYDTSYNIRLGMTELSRNLENWGGSYILSAAAYNAGPTNVRRWIATFGDPRDPKVDPVDWIESIPYGETRNYVQRVLENVQVYRSRLGSSTTPLRLLNDLYRPNTPPVNILHYEGTALSAPAKVPLPQPRPGDGTVAPLNGTAASTTAGAASPVPATIAPPVPAARPAQTN
;
A
#
# COMPACT_ATOMS: atom_id res chain seq x y z
N MET A 1 -30.44 -18.46 -12.31
CA MET A 1 -30.14 -17.30 -11.43
C MET A 1 -28.65 -16.98 -11.53
N LYS A 2 -28.32 -15.89 -12.24
CA LYS A 2 -26.95 -15.48 -12.63
C LYS A 2 -26.17 -14.92 -11.44
N ARG A 3 -25.01 -15.50 -11.10
CA ARG A 3 -24.08 -15.01 -10.09
C ARG A 3 -23.19 -13.92 -10.70
N ILE A 4 -23.35 -12.67 -10.27
CA ILE A 4 -22.48 -11.55 -10.62
C ILE A 4 -21.24 -11.64 -9.71
N ARG A 5 -20.08 -12.00 -10.28
CA ARG A 5 -18.77 -11.85 -9.63
C ARG A 5 -18.18 -10.51 -10.09
N ILE A 6 -18.18 -9.52 -9.20
CA ILE A 6 -17.49 -8.24 -9.41
C ILE A 6 -16.02 -8.48 -9.08
N PHE A 7 -15.15 -8.50 -10.09
CA PHE A 7 -13.71 -8.40 -9.91
C PHE A 7 -13.36 -6.92 -9.70
N VAL A 8 -12.94 -6.59 -8.49
CA VAL A 8 -12.28 -5.31 -8.18
C VAL A 8 -10.78 -5.56 -8.41
N ALA A 9 -10.22 -4.87 -9.42
CA ALA A 9 -8.77 -4.85 -9.64
C ALA A 9 -8.10 -4.20 -8.42
N ILE A 10 -6.93 -4.72 -8.06
CA ILE A 10 -6.10 -4.23 -6.96
C ILE A 10 -4.86 -3.58 -7.61
N PHE A 11 -4.82 -2.26 -7.70
CA PHE A 11 -3.59 -1.47 -7.78
C PHE A 11 -3.22 -0.96 -6.38
N LEU A 12 -2.53 -1.82 -5.64
CA LEU A 12 -1.59 -1.40 -4.61
C LEU A 12 -0.23 -1.91 -5.05
N ALA A 13 0.76 -1.01 -5.05
CA ALA A 13 2.14 -1.23 -5.51
C ALA A 13 2.94 -2.18 -4.59
N LEU A 14 2.42 -3.38 -4.39
CA LEU A 14 3.02 -4.60 -3.86
C LEU A 14 2.34 -5.79 -4.57
N SER A 15 2.23 -5.72 -5.89
CA SER A 15 1.77 -6.83 -6.72
C SER A 15 2.98 -7.51 -7.34
N THR A 16 3.25 -8.75 -6.89
CA THR A 16 3.98 -9.74 -7.67
C THR A 16 3.30 -9.83 -9.04
N PHE A 17 3.90 -9.21 -10.06
CA PHE A 17 3.49 -9.38 -11.44
C PHE A 17 3.74 -10.84 -11.86
N SER A 18 2.75 -11.69 -11.65
CA SER A 18 2.71 -13.04 -12.21
C SER A 18 1.93 -13.00 -13.52
N GLY A 19 2.46 -12.27 -14.49
CA GLY A 19 2.04 -12.31 -15.88
C GLY A 19 3.29 -12.45 -16.72
N HIS A 20 3.53 -13.64 -17.27
CA HIS A 20 4.58 -13.80 -18.28
C HIS A 20 4.16 -12.99 -19.50
N ALA A 21 4.89 -11.90 -19.78
CA ALA A 21 4.88 -11.35 -21.13
C ALA A 21 5.32 -12.47 -22.10
N PRO A 22 4.74 -12.57 -23.31
CA PRO A 22 5.24 -13.49 -24.31
C PRO A 22 6.74 -13.26 -24.52
N ALA A 23 7.50 -14.34 -24.49
CA ALA A 23 8.95 -14.38 -24.28
C ALA A 23 9.82 -13.73 -25.38
N ASP A 24 9.23 -13.10 -26.41
CA ASP A 24 9.96 -12.69 -27.62
C ASP A 24 10.05 -11.17 -27.87
N GLU A 25 9.50 -10.30 -27.02
CA GLU A 25 9.74 -8.85 -27.14
C GLU A 25 10.11 -8.21 -25.79
N ALA A 26 11.19 -8.70 -25.17
CA ALA A 26 11.87 -7.96 -24.12
C ALA A 26 12.29 -6.58 -24.68
N ARG A 27 11.90 -5.49 -23.99
CA ARG A 27 12.27 -4.12 -24.36
C ARG A 27 13.78 -4.04 -24.48
N GLN A 28 14.27 -3.66 -25.66
CA GLN A 28 15.71 -3.48 -25.87
C GLN A 28 16.15 -2.17 -25.20
N SER A 29 17.21 -2.23 -24.40
CA SER A 29 17.91 -1.02 -23.94
C SER A 29 18.38 -0.21 -25.14
N LYS A 30 18.38 1.11 -24.99
CA LYS A 30 18.95 2.04 -25.98
C LYS A 30 20.47 1.99 -26.02
N VAL A 31 21.10 1.40 -25.00
CA VAL A 31 22.56 1.33 -24.83
C VAL A 31 22.98 -0.13 -24.63
N ARG A 32 23.98 -0.56 -25.39
CA ARG A 32 24.70 -1.82 -25.17
C ARG A 32 25.78 -1.61 -24.11
N TYR A 33 25.85 -2.51 -23.13
CA TYR A 33 26.80 -2.44 -22.03
C TYR A 33 27.70 -3.67 -21.98
N LEU A 34 27.13 -4.86 -22.20
CA LEU A 34 27.84 -6.13 -22.30
C LEU A 34 28.52 -6.26 -23.68
N SER A 35 29.56 -7.09 -23.73
CA SER A 35 30.11 -7.56 -25.01
C SER A 35 29.02 -8.32 -25.79
N ALA A 36 29.10 -8.37 -27.11
CA ALA A 36 28.12 -9.10 -27.92
C ALA A 36 28.04 -10.60 -27.53
N SER A 37 29.18 -11.18 -27.16
CA SER A 37 29.29 -12.56 -26.66
C SER A 37 28.59 -12.72 -25.32
N ASP A 38 28.89 -11.87 -24.34
CA ASP A 38 28.25 -11.90 -23.02
C ASP A 38 26.75 -11.65 -23.11
N HIS A 39 26.34 -10.66 -23.91
CA HIS A 39 24.93 -10.34 -24.13
C HIS A 39 24.14 -11.57 -24.63
N ALA A 40 24.64 -12.24 -25.67
CA ALA A 40 24.00 -13.44 -26.21
C ALA A 40 23.98 -14.58 -25.18
N LEU A 41 25.08 -14.77 -24.45
CA LEU A 41 25.23 -15.83 -23.47
C LEU A 41 24.31 -15.64 -22.26
N PHE A 42 24.30 -14.44 -21.66
CA PHE A 42 23.46 -14.14 -20.51
C PHE A 42 21.99 -14.05 -20.88
N LYS A 43 21.61 -13.62 -22.08
CA LYS A 43 20.21 -13.75 -22.54
C LYS A 43 19.71 -15.20 -22.48
N ARG A 44 20.54 -16.17 -22.89
CA ARG A 44 20.17 -17.59 -22.77
C ARG A 44 20.18 -18.04 -21.31
N ALA A 45 21.17 -17.63 -20.51
CA ALA A 45 21.24 -18.00 -19.10
C ALA A 45 20.01 -17.50 -18.31
N PHE A 46 19.55 -16.28 -18.58
CA PHE A 46 18.35 -15.72 -17.97
C PHE A 46 17.08 -16.47 -18.41
N LYS A 47 16.98 -16.83 -19.69
CA LYS A 47 15.87 -17.64 -20.21
C LYS A 47 15.80 -19.03 -19.56
N GLU A 48 16.94 -19.67 -19.33
CA GLU A 48 16.98 -20.94 -18.59
C GLU A 48 16.65 -20.74 -17.10
N ALA A 49 17.12 -19.65 -16.48
CA ALA A 49 16.75 -19.30 -15.11
C ALA A 49 15.25 -18.99 -14.96
N ASP A 50 14.59 -18.39 -15.96
CA ASP A 50 13.14 -18.16 -15.97
C ASP A 50 12.35 -19.48 -15.99
N ARG A 51 12.92 -20.50 -16.63
CA ARG A 51 12.39 -21.86 -16.68
C ARG A 51 12.78 -22.70 -15.45
N THR A 52 13.49 -22.13 -14.49
CA THR A 52 14.09 -22.82 -13.34
C THR A 52 15.08 -23.94 -13.72
N ASN A 53 15.62 -23.90 -14.95
CA ASN A 53 16.66 -24.81 -15.43
C ASN A 53 18.03 -24.34 -14.94
N TRP A 54 18.25 -24.45 -13.63
CA TRP A 54 19.40 -23.84 -12.96
C TRP A 54 20.75 -24.40 -13.40
N GLN A 55 20.82 -25.71 -13.70
CA GLN A 55 22.04 -26.35 -14.20
C GLN A 55 22.53 -25.68 -15.50
N ASP A 56 21.64 -25.54 -16.48
CA ASP A 56 21.97 -24.90 -17.76
C ASP A 56 22.22 -23.40 -17.60
N ALA A 57 21.41 -22.71 -16.77
CA ALA A 57 21.60 -21.30 -16.49
C ALA A 57 22.99 -21.01 -15.90
N GLN A 58 23.43 -21.80 -14.93
CA GLN A 58 24.76 -21.68 -14.31
C GLN A 58 25.88 -22.08 -15.26
N ALA A 59 25.73 -23.19 -16.01
CA ALA A 59 26.72 -23.63 -16.99
C ALA A 59 26.94 -22.58 -18.10
N LEU A 60 25.85 -21.92 -18.54
CA LEU A 60 25.93 -20.78 -19.45
C LEU A 60 26.64 -19.60 -18.78
N ALA A 61 26.23 -19.21 -17.57
CA ALA A 61 26.79 -18.07 -16.87
C ALA A 61 28.31 -18.18 -16.65
N VAL A 62 28.83 -19.35 -16.27
CA VAL A 62 30.28 -19.58 -16.04
C VAL A 62 31.13 -19.30 -17.29
N ARG A 63 30.57 -19.51 -18.49
CA ARG A 63 31.24 -19.24 -19.77
C ARG A 63 31.31 -17.75 -20.12
N GLY A 64 30.47 -16.91 -19.51
CA GLY A 64 30.48 -15.46 -19.69
C GLY A 64 31.60 -14.79 -18.91
N GLN A 65 32.06 -13.63 -19.36
CA GLN A 65 33.16 -12.88 -18.77
C GLN A 65 32.69 -11.80 -17.78
N ASP A 66 31.48 -11.27 -17.94
CA ASP A 66 30.96 -10.24 -17.03
C ASP A 66 30.62 -10.81 -15.64
N ALA A 67 31.35 -10.34 -14.62
CA ALA A 67 31.22 -10.83 -13.25
C ALA A 67 29.88 -10.48 -12.60
N ILE A 68 29.26 -9.34 -12.97
CA ILE A 68 27.99 -8.90 -12.38
C ILE A 68 26.84 -9.72 -12.95
N ALA A 69 26.82 -9.96 -14.26
CA ALA A 69 25.83 -10.81 -14.90
C ALA A 69 25.85 -12.24 -14.35
N ARG A 70 27.04 -12.83 -14.13
CA ARG A 70 27.18 -14.13 -13.42
C ARG A 70 26.60 -14.07 -12.02
N ARG A 71 26.91 -13.02 -11.27
CA ARG A 71 26.45 -12.87 -9.90
C ARG A 71 24.93 -12.66 -9.80
N ILE A 72 24.29 -12.03 -10.80
CA ILE A 72 22.83 -11.95 -10.87
C ILE A 72 22.21 -13.34 -11.09
N ILE A 73 22.76 -14.17 -11.98
CA ILE A 73 22.29 -15.56 -12.13
C ILE A 73 22.44 -16.34 -10.82
N GLN A 74 23.57 -16.19 -10.13
CA GLN A 74 23.78 -16.81 -8.82
C GLN A 74 22.75 -16.30 -7.79
N TRP A 75 22.54 -14.99 -7.69
CA TRP A 75 21.54 -14.41 -6.79
C TRP A 75 20.13 -14.95 -7.07
N ARG A 76 19.74 -15.06 -8.35
CA ARG A 76 18.46 -15.64 -8.77
C ARG A 76 18.33 -17.11 -8.34
N TYR A 77 19.39 -17.90 -8.55
CA TYR A 77 19.47 -19.31 -8.14
C TYR A 77 19.25 -19.45 -6.63
N LEU A 78 19.92 -18.62 -5.82
CA LEU A 78 19.84 -18.69 -4.36
C LEU A 78 18.47 -18.26 -3.81
N LEU A 79 17.78 -17.34 -4.49
CA LEU A 79 16.44 -16.90 -4.12
C LEU A 79 15.35 -17.92 -4.45
N ASP A 80 15.56 -18.79 -5.45
CA ASP A 80 14.60 -19.83 -5.77
C ASP A 80 14.59 -20.90 -4.69
N ARG A 81 13.39 -21.23 -4.20
CA ARG A 81 13.20 -22.25 -3.17
C ARG A 81 13.48 -23.67 -3.64
N ASN A 82 13.39 -23.91 -4.94
CA ASN A 82 13.50 -25.22 -5.57
C ASN A 82 14.86 -25.45 -6.24
N SER A 83 15.80 -24.50 -6.11
CA SER A 83 17.08 -24.56 -6.83
C SER A 83 18.06 -25.61 -6.30
N GLY A 84 17.84 -26.12 -5.10
CA GLY A 84 18.77 -27.01 -4.41
C GLY A 84 19.96 -26.29 -3.77
N ALA A 85 19.98 -24.95 -3.76
CA ALA A 85 21.04 -24.17 -3.14
C ALA A 85 21.28 -24.57 -1.68
N SER A 86 22.54 -24.82 -1.33
CA SER A 86 22.96 -25.16 0.02
C SER A 86 23.02 -23.94 0.93
N PHE A 87 22.92 -24.16 2.25
CA PHE A 87 23.12 -23.11 3.24
C PHE A 87 24.46 -22.37 3.07
N VAL A 88 25.53 -23.12 2.78
CA VAL A 88 26.89 -22.57 2.62
C VAL A 88 26.95 -21.59 1.45
N GLU A 89 26.34 -21.91 0.31
CA GLU A 89 26.29 -21.02 -0.85
C GLU A 89 25.50 -19.74 -0.56
N ILE A 90 24.34 -19.88 0.10
CA ILE A 90 23.48 -18.74 0.44
C ILE A 90 24.19 -17.82 1.45
N ASP A 91 24.79 -18.39 2.50
CA ASP A 91 25.53 -17.64 3.52
C ASP A 91 26.74 -16.91 2.95
N ALA A 92 27.54 -17.58 2.10
CA ALA A 92 28.66 -16.96 1.42
C ALA A 92 28.20 -15.76 0.56
N PHE A 93 27.08 -15.91 -0.16
CA PHE A 93 26.52 -14.82 -0.95
C PHE A 93 26.08 -13.64 -0.07
N LEU A 94 25.37 -13.91 1.03
CA LEU A 94 24.88 -12.90 1.98
C LEU A 94 26.00 -12.07 2.61
N LYS A 95 27.15 -12.69 2.89
CA LYS A 95 28.35 -12.05 3.43
C LYS A 95 29.06 -11.19 2.39
N ASN A 96 29.20 -11.70 1.17
CA ASN A 96 29.94 -11.02 0.10
C ASN A 96 29.12 -9.93 -0.61
N ASN A 97 27.80 -9.86 -0.41
CA ASN A 97 26.91 -8.95 -1.13
C ASN A 97 25.90 -8.26 -0.19
N PRO A 98 26.34 -7.50 0.82
CA PRO A 98 25.45 -6.95 1.85
C PRO A 98 24.38 -6.00 1.32
N GLY A 99 24.67 -5.24 0.25
CA GLY A 99 23.75 -4.26 -0.34
C GLY A 99 22.81 -4.80 -1.43
N TRP A 100 22.84 -6.11 -1.72
CA TRP A 100 22.00 -6.67 -2.78
C TRP A 100 20.52 -6.79 -2.35
N PRO A 101 19.57 -6.64 -3.29
CA PRO A 101 18.14 -6.67 -2.99
C PRO A 101 17.68 -8.05 -2.49
N MET A 102 16.47 -8.07 -1.89
CA MET A 102 15.80 -9.28 -1.38
C MET A 102 16.56 -10.00 -0.25
N ARG A 103 17.31 -9.25 0.58
CA ARG A 103 18.09 -9.81 1.69
C ARG A 103 17.24 -10.62 2.69
N THR A 104 16.06 -10.13 3.08
CA THR A 104 15.13 -10.87 3.96
C THR A 104 14.71 -12.21 3.36
N THR A 105 14.38 -12.24 2.07
CA THR A 105 14.06 -13.49 1.36
C THR A 105 15.27 -14.43 1.35
N MET A 106 16.47 -13.91 1.12
CA MET A 106 17.70 -14.68 1.12
C MET A 106 18.04 -15.26 2.50
N LEU A 107 17.80 -14.49 3.58
CA LEU A 107 17.91 -14.98 4.96
C LEU A 107 16.91 -16.12 5.23
N ALA A 108 15.64 -15.93 4.83
CA ALA A 108 14.63 -16.98 4.93
C ALA A 108 15.01 -18.25 4.14
N ARG A 109 15.64 -18.09 2.97
CA ARG A 109 16.19 -19.21 2.18
C ARG A 109 17.33 -19.91 2.90
N ALA A 110 18.26 -19.16 3.51
CA ALA A 110 19.34 -19.73 4.30
C ALA A 110 18.80 -20.57 5.47
N GLU A 111 17.83 -20.04 6.22
CA GLU A 111 17.18 -20.76 7.33
C GLU A 111 16.53 -22.07 6.89
N GLN A 112 15.89 -22.08 5.72
CA GLN A 112 15.30 -23.29 5.13
C GLN A 112 16.37 -24.30 4.69
N ALA A 113 17.52 -23.83 4.23
CA ALA A 113 18.62 -24.67 3.75
C ALA A 113 19.54 -25.17 4.89
N MET A 114 19.36 -24.70 6.13
CA MET A 114 20.13 -25.18 7.28
C MET A 114 19.90 -26.67 7.52
N GLY A 115 21.00 -27.42 7.46
CA GLY A 115 21.05 -28.85 7.78
C GLY A 115 20.68 -29.13 9.23
N SER A 116 20.05 -30.27 9.48
CA SER A 116 19.74 -30.73 10.85
C SER A 116 20.98 -31.17 11.64
N ASP A 117 22.08 -31.44 10.94
CA ASP A 117 23.38 -31.92 11.41
C ASP A 117 24.36 -30.78 11.74
N MET A 118 24.00 -29.53 11.44
CA MET A 118 24.84 -28.38 11.77
C MET A 118 25.10 -28.29 13.28
N ALA A 119 26.37 -28.07 13.65
CA ALA A 119 26.76 -27.92 15.05
C ALA A 119 25.98 -26.77 15.72
N PRO A 120 25.44 -26.96 16.94
CA PRO A 120 24.65 -25.94 17.64
C PRO A 120 25.33 -24.57 17.73
N ALA A 121 26.62 -24.54 18.05
CA ALA A 121 27.40 -23.30 18.13
C ALA A 121 27.42 -22.53 16.79
N SER A 122 27.51 -23.24 15.66
CA SER A 122 27.49 -22.63 14.32
C SER A 122 26.14 -22.03 13.97
N VAL A 123 25.04 -22.68 14.36
CA VAL A 123 23.68 -22.16 14.16
C VAL A 123 23.48 -20.89 14.98
N ILE A 124 23.83 -20.91 16.27
CA ILE A 124 23.71 -19.74 17.17
C ILE A 124 24.57 -18.58 16.64
N ALA A 125 25.82 -18.86 16.27
CA ALA A 125 26.73 -17.87 15.72
C ALA A 125 26.23 -17.27 14.40
N TRP A 126 25.60 -18.07 13.53
CA TRP A 126 25.05 -17.55 12.28
C TRP A 126 23.92 -16.56 12.53
N PHE A 127 22.94 -16.93 13.37
CA PHE A 127 21.86 -16.02 13.70
C PHE A 127 22.38 -14.76 14.39
N ALA A 128 23.44 -14.86 15.21
CA ALA A 128 24.10 -13.72 15.85
C ALA A 128 23.10 -12.76 16.55
N GLY A 129 22.10 -13.33 17.24
CA GLY A 129 21.03 -12.58 17.91
C GLY A 129 19.92 -12.04 17.00
N ARG A 130 19.98 -12.25 15.68
CA ARG A 130 18.88 -11.89 14.77
C ARG A 130 17.67 -12.78 15.02
N THR A 131 16.48 -12.18 14.98
CA THR A 131 15.21 -12.93 14.98
C THR A 131 15.09 -13.74 13.69
N PRO A 132 14.73 -15.03 13.76
CA PRO A 132 14.52 -15.83 12.56
C PRO A 132 13.34 -15.33 11.71
N GLU A 133 13.52 -15.36 10.39
CA GLU A 133 12.53 -14.96 9.38
C GLU A 133 11.44 -16.03 9.18
N THR A 134 11.75 -17.29 9.49
CA THR A 134 10.89 -18.44 9.21
C THR A 134 10.63 -19.31 10.44
N GLY A 135 9.52 -20.07 10.40
CA GLY A 135 9.22 -21.05 11.45
C GLY A 135 10.29 -22.13 11.57
N ILE A 136 10.86 -22.59 10.45
CA ILE A 136 11.96 -23.56 10.48
C ILE A 136 13.24 -22.96 11.06
N GLY A 137 13.55 -21.70 10.76
CA GLY A 137 14.66 -20.98 11.39
C GLY A 137 14.52 -20.89 12.91
N LYS A 138 13.32 -20.58 13.41
CA LYS A 138 13.02 -20.62 14.86
C LYS A 138 13.23 -22.01 15.46
N ILE A 139 12.77 -23.06 14.79
CA ILE A 139 12.97 -24.45 15.24
C ILE A 139 14.47 -24.79 15.28
N ARG A 140 15.24 -24.43 14.25
CA ARG A 140 16.68 -24.68 14.16
C ARG A 140 17.46 -23.95 15.25
N LEU A 141 17.22 -22.65 15.42
CA LEU A 141 17.85 -21.87 16.48
C LEU A 141 17.44 -22.36 17.87
N GLY A 142 16.15 -22.69 18.05
CA GLY A 142 15.65 -23.22 19.31
C GLY A 142 16.29 -24.54 19.71
N ALA A 143 16.40 -25.48 18.77
CA ALA A 143 17.10 -26.74 18.96
C ALA A 143 18.57 -26.54 19.34
N ALA A 144 19.27 -25.63 18.65
CA ALA A 144 20.66 -25.32 18.92
C ALA A 144 20.86 -24.71 20.32
N LEU A 145 19.99 -23.78 20.73
CA LEU A 145 20.03 -23.18 22.07
C LEU A 145 19.79 -24.21 23.17
N ILE A 146 18.84 -25.14 22.98
CA ILE A 146 18.62 -26.25 23.92
C ILE A 146 19.88 -27.11 24.03
N ALA A 147 20.47 -27.50 22.90
CA ALA A 147 21.69 -28.32 22.88
C ALA A 147 22.90 -27.62 23.51
N SER A 148 22.94 -26.28 23.51
CA SER A 148 23.98 -25.47 24.16
C SER A 148 23.64 -25.03 25.60
N GLY A 149 22.59 -25.59 26.21
CA GLY A 149 22.22 -25.34 27.62
C GLY A 149 21.31 -24.13 27.86
N SER A 150 20.99 -23.35 26.83
CA SER A 150 20.02 -22.23 26.88
C SER A 150 18.59 -22.73 26.66
N THR A 151 18.18 -23.73 27.45
CA THR A 151 16.95 -24.51 27.23
C THR A 151 15.68 -23.67 27.20
N GLY A 152 15.51 -22.71 28.13
CA GLY A 152 14.30 -21.87 28.19
C GLY A 152 14.07 -21.08 26.90
N ALA A 153 15.07 -20.30 26.48
CA ALA A 153 15.01 -19.52 25.26
C ALA A 153 14.80 -20.38 24.01
N GLY A 154 15.43 -21.56 23.95
CA GLY A 154 15.24 -22.47 22.83
C GLY A 154 13.85 -23.08 22.75
N GLN A 155 13.26 -23.45 23.90
CA GLN A 155 11.88 -23.93 23.96
C GLN A 155 10.89 -22.83 23.58
N ASP A 156 11.12 -21.58 23.98
CA ASP A 156 10.26 -20.44 23.62
C ASP A 156 10.19 -20.25 22.11
N LEU A 157 11.34 -20.32 21.41
CA LEU A 157 11.37 -20.27 19.94
C LEU A 157 10.59 -21.41 19.28
N ILE A 158 10.66 -22.63 19.82
CA ILE A 158 9.93 -23.78 19.27
C ILE A 158 8.43 -23.62 19.48
N ARG A 159 8.00 -23.16 20.67
CA ARG A 159 6.58 -22.88 20.94
C ARG A 159 6.05 -21.79 20.01
N ASP A 160 6.81 -20.72 19.83
CA ASP A 160 6.45 -19.62 18.94
C ASP A 160 6.37 -20.09 17.48
N ALA A 161 7.34 -20.86 17.00
CA ALA A 161 7.30 -21.47 15.66
C ALA A 161 6.05 -22.33 15.46
N TRP A 162 5.70 -23.14 16.46
CA TRP A 162 4.52 -23.99 16.42
C TRP A 162 3.21 -23.17 16.48
N ALA A 163 3.10 -22.15 17.32
CA ALA A 163 1.88 -21.36 17.40
C ALA A 163 1.65 -20.47 16.16
N ASN A 164 2.71 -19.81 15.69
CA ASN A 164 2.59 -18.60 14.87
C ASN A 164 3.03 -18.78 13.41
N ASN A 165 3.74 -19.87 13.06
CA ASN A 165 4.23 -20.10 11.71
C ASN A 165 3.48 -21.22 10.98
N THR A 166 3.50 -21.15 9.63
CA THR A 166 2.99 -22.22 8.76
C THR A 166 4.16 -23.15 8.54
N LEU A 167 3.95 -24.41 8.89
CA LEU A 167 4.96 -25.45 8.82
C LEU A 167 4.53 -26.45 7.76
N GLN A 168 5.51 -27.00 7.06
CA GLN A 168 5.28 -28.13 6.17
C GLN A 168 4.94 -29.39 7.00
N ALA A 169 4.30 -30.37 6.38
CA ALA A 169 3.77 -31.54 7.11
C ALA A 169 4.88 -32.37 7.76
N ASP A 170 6.03 -32.52 7.11
CA ASP A 170 7.24 -33.14 7.63
C ASP A 170 7.82 -32.37 8.82
N GLN A 171 7.89 -31.04 8.74
CA GLN A 171 8.34 -30.17 9.82
C GLN A 171 7.41 -30.28 11.04
N GLU A 172 6.10 -30.38 10.81
CA GLU A 172 5.13 -30.59 11.89
C GLU A 172 5.38 -31.92 12.61
N LEU A 173 5.54 -33.00 11.84
CA LEU A 173 5.80 -34.34 12.37
C LEU A 173 7.10 -34.39 13.18
N GLN A 174 8.15 -33.72 12.70
CA GLN A 174 9.41 -33.63 13.42
C GLN A 174 9.25 -32.93 14.77
N VAL A 175 8.56 -31.78 14.82
CA VAL A 175 8.34 -31.07 16.08
C VAL A 175 7.48 -31.89 17.04
N LEU A 176 6.46 -32.60 16.55
CA LEU A 176 5.64 -33.48 17.38
C LEU A 176 6.44 -34.63 17.98
N HIS A 177 7.31 -35.25 17.19
CA HIS A 177 8.14 -36.36 17.63
C HIS A 177 9.20 -35.91 18.65
N THR A 178 9.90 -34.82 18.37
CA THR A 178 11.06 -34.39 19.19
C THR A 178 10.66 -33.51 20.38
N TYR A 179 9.62 -32.69 20.24
CA TYR A 179 9.25 -31.66 21.20
C TYR A 179 7.79 -31.77 21.65
N GLY A 180 7.17 -32.95 21.50
CA GLY A 180 5.76 -33.20 21.84
C GLY A 180 5.38 -32.72 23.24
N ASP A 181 6.27 -32.88 24.22
CA ASP A 181 6.06 -32.45 25.61
C ASP A 181 5.91 -30.93 25.77
N LEU A 182 6.44 -30.13 24.84
CA LEU A 182 6.26 -28.68 24.84
C LEU A 182 4.87 -28.27 24.32
N LEU A 183 4.19 -29.16 23.57
CA LEU A 183 2.99 -28.86 22.81
C LEU A 183 1.72 -29.08 23.63
N THR A 184 1.60 -28.29 24.70
CA THR A 184 0.46 -28.37 25.64
C THR A 184 -0.89 -28.25 24.93
N PRO A 185 -1.99 -28.76 25.52
CA PRO A 185 -3.33 -28.58 24.98
C PRO A 185 -3.70 -27.12 24.67
N ALA A 186 -3.17 -26.17 25.45
CA ALA A 186 -3.34 -24.74 25.20
C ALA A 186 -2.62 -24.30 23.91
N LEU A 187 -1.37 -24.72 23.74
CA LEU A 187 -0.57 -24.43 22.53
C LEU A 187 -1.22 -25.02 21.26
N GLN A 188 -1.79 -26.22 21.36
CA GLN A 188 -2.47 -26.87 20.24
C GLN A 188 -3.74 -26.09 19.81
N ALA A 189 -4.47 -25.55 20.78
CA ALA A 189 -5.63 -24.68 20.52
C ALA A 189 -5.21 -23.34 19.91
N GLU A 190 -4.11 -22.75 20.41
CA GLU A 190 -3.53 -21.52 19.89
C GLU A 190 -3.09 -21.67 18.43
N ARG A 191 -2.29 -22.70 18.12
CA ARG A 191 -1.89 -23.02 16.74
C ARG A 191 -3.10 -23.15 15.81
N LEU A 192 -4.13 -23.90 16.23
CA LEU A 192 -5.36 -24.06 15.44
C LEU A 192 -6.04 -22.72 15.16
N SER A 193 -6.14 -21.85 16.16
CA SER A 193 -6.69 -20.50 16.01
C SER A 193 -5.88 -19.67 15.02
N ASN A 194 -4.55 -19.67 15.15
CA ASN A 194 -3.64 -18.86 14.34
C ASN A 194 -3.56 -19.34 12.90
N LEU A 195 -3.69 -20.64 12.65
CA LEU A 195 -3.82 -21.21 11.29
C LEU A 195 -5.10 -20.71 10.61
N LEU A 196 -6.23 -20.70 11.32
CA LEU A 196 -7.50 -20.19 10.79
C LEU A 196 -7.46 -18.68 10.53
N TRP A 197 -6.79 -17.89 11.37
CA TRP A 197 -6.60 -16.45 11.14
C TRP A 197 -5.74 -16.13 9.91
N ARG A 198 -4.80 -17.02 9.57
CA ARG A 198 -3.94 -16.93 8.38
C ARG A 198 -4.54 -17.57 7.14
N ASP A 199 -5.79 -18.05 7.23
CA ASP A 199 -6.47 -18.78 6.15
C ASP A 199 -5.75 -20.08 5.70
N ASP A 200 -4.91 -20.66 6.56
CA ASP A 200 -4.25 -21.95 6.33
C ASP A 200 -5.21 -23.11 6.67
N GLU A 201 -6.17 -23.36 5.79
CA GLU A 201 -7.18 -24.41 5.99
C GLU A 201 -6.56 -25.81 6.04
N SER A 202 -5.50 -26.06 5.26
CA SER A 202 -4.84 -27.37 5.21
C SER A 202 -4.12 -27.67 6.51
N GLY A 203 -3.34 -26.72 7.04
CA GLY A 203 -2.72 -26.84 8.35
C GLY A 203 -3.77 -26.94 9.45
N ALA A 204 -4.82 -26.11 9.42
CA ALA A 204 -5.90 -26.16 10.41
C ALA A 204 -6.56 -27.54 10.47
N LYS A 205 -6.87 -28.15 9.31
CA LYS A 205 -7.45 -29.51 9.26
C LYS A 205 -6.55 -30.57 9.89
N ARG A 206 -5.24 -30.53 9.62
CA ARG A 206 -4.29 -31.46 10.26
C ARG A 206 -4.19 -31.23 11.77
N GLN A 207 -4.40 -30.00 12.21
CA GLN A 207 -4.28 -29.59 13.60
C GLN A 207 -5.53 -29.89 14.44
N ILE A 208 -6.74 -29.94 13.85
CA ILE A 208 -8.00 -30.26 14.55
C ILE A 208 -7.87 -31.50 15.45
N PRO A 209 -7.46 -32.69 14.99
CA PRO A 209 -7.42 -33.89 15.84
C PRO A 209 -6.45 -33.80 17.01
N ARG A 210 -5.53 -32.82 17.02
CA ARG A 210 -4.53 -32.60 18.07
C ARG A 210 -4.98 -31.55 19.10
N ALA A 211 -6.01 -30.78 18.78
CA ALA A 211 -6.49 -29.70 19.63
C ALA A 211 -7.55 -30.22 20.62
N PRO A 212 -7.74 -29.56 21.78
CA PRO A 212 -8.84 -29.87 22.69
C PRO A 212 -10.21 -29.76 22.01
N GLU A 213 -11.18 -30.58 22.42
CA GLU A 213 -12.53 -30.65 21.82
C GLU A 213 -13.19 -29.26 21.66
N ARG A 214 -13.05 -28.39 22.67
CA ARG A 214 -13.54 -27.00 22.61
C ARG A 214 -13.04 -26.23 21.38
N ALA A 215 -11.76 -26.40 21.02
CA ALA A 215 -11.13 -25.72 19.90
C ALA A 215 -11.52 -26.37 18.57
N GLN A 216 -11.69 -27.70 18.55
CA GLN A 216 -12.19 -28.44 17.38
C GLN A 216 -13.57 -27.92 16.96
N ARG A 217 -14.52 -27.86 17.91
CA ARG A 217 -15.89 -27.38 17.65
C ARG A 217 -15.92 -25.95 17.10
N ILE A 218 -15.05 -25.07 17.61
CA ILE A 218 -14.90 -23.69 17.09
C ILE A 218 -14.34 -23.71 15.66
N ALA A 219 -13.27 -24.49 15.42
CA ALA A 219 -12.63 -24.58 14.12
C ALA A 219 -13.58 -25.10 13.04
N GLU A 220 -14.35 -26.14 13.34
CA GLU A 220 -15.36 -26.71 12.44
C GLU A 220 -16.45 -25.69 12.08
N ALA A 221 -16.98 -24.95 13.06
CA ALA A 221 -17.94 -23.88 12.81
C ALA A 221 -17.35 -22.78 11.92
N ARG A 222 -16.11 -22.35 12.17
CA ARG A 222 -15.40 -21.35 11.36
C ARG A 222 -15.16 -21.82 9.92
N LEU A 223 -14.65 -23.03 9.73
CA LEU A 223 -14.45 -23.62 8.40
C LEU A 223 -15.78 -23.79 7.65
N THR A 224 -16.86 -24.12 8.37
CA THR A 224 -18.20 -24.26 7.77
C THR A 224 -18.78 -22.91 7.38
N LEU A 225 -18.60 -21.85 8.19
CA LEU A 225 -19.02 -20.48 7.83
C LEU A 225 -18.41 -20.04 6.49
N ARG A 226 -17.15 -20.39 6.24
CA ARG A 226 -16.44 -20.06 4.98
C ARG A 226 -17.01 -20.79 3.76
N ARG A 227 -17.39 -22.06 3.93
CA ARG A 227 -17.84 -22.94 2.83
C ARG A 227 -19.34 -22.91 2.60
N ASN A 228 -20.11 -22.91 3.68
CA ASN A 228 -21.56 -22.87 3.70
C ASN A 228 -22.04 -21.93 4.83
N PRO A 229 -22.18 -20.62 4.55
CA PRO A 229 -22.53 -19.62 5.56
C PRO A 229 -23.80 -19.93 6.36
N THR A 230 -24.83 -20.50 5.72
CA THR A 230 -26.08 -20.83 6.40
C THR A 230 -25.92 -21.99 7.38
N ALA A 231 -25.23 -23.06 6.98
CA ALA A 231 -24.93 -24.17 7.88
C ALA A 231 -23.98 -23.73 9.01
N GLY A 232 -22.97 -22.92 8.70
CA GLY A 232 -22.01 -22.40 9.67
C GLY A 232 -22.68 -21.54 10.75
N LEU A 233 -23.60 -20.65 10.38
CA LEU A 233 -24.36 -19.85 11.35
C LEU A 233 -25.25 -20.73 12.25
N ARG A 234 -25.86 -21.78 11.70
CA ARG A 234 -26.64 -22.74 12.51
C ARG A 234 -25.73 -23.46 13.50
N MET A 235 -24.58 -23.98 13.05
CA MET A 235 -23.60 -24.61 13.94
C MET A 235 -23.14 -23.65 15.03
N ALA A 236 -22.78 -22.42 14.69
CA ALA A 236 -22.34 -21.42 15.64
C ALA A 236 -23.40 -21.11 16.71
N ARG A 237 -24.69 -21.07 16.35
CA ARG A 237 -25.80 -20.84 17.31
C ARG A 237 -25.98 -21.99 18.30
N LEU A 238 -25.69 -23.22 17.89
CA LEU A 238 -25.83 -24.42 18.71
C LEU A 238 -24.64 -24.62 19.67
N LEU A 239 -23.56 -23.84 19.53
CA LEU A 239 -22.43 -23.90 20.46
C LEU A 239 -22.81 -23.34 21.86
N PRO A 240 -22.22 -23.89 22.94
CA PRO A 240 -22.32 -23.29 24.27
C PRO A 240 -21.91 -21.82 24.28
N ALA A 241 -22.50 -21.02 25.19
CA ALA A 241 -22.27 -19.57 25.26
C ALA A 241 -20.78 -19.21 25.37
N SER A 242 -20.01 -19.98 26.15
CA SER A 242 -18.57 -19.79 26.32
C SER A 242 -17.77 -19.96 25.01
N LEU A 243 -18.20 -20.85 24.11
CA LEU A 243 -17.55 -21.05 22.81
C LEU A 243 -18.03 -20.04 21.77
N ARG A 244 -19.30 -19.62 21.85
CA ARG A 244 -19.85 -18.58 20.96
C ARG A 244 -19.06 -17.28 21.09
N ALA A 245 -18.61 -16.91 22.29
CA ALA A 245 -17.81 -15.71 22.52
C ALA A 245 -16.40 -15.72 21.88
N ASN A 246 -15.99 -16.81 21.21
CA ASN A 246 -14.68 -16.88 20.56
C ASN A 246 -14.53 -15.83 19.44
N ARG A 247 -13.46 -15.03 19.49
CA ARG A 247 -13.23 -13.90 18.58
C ARG A 247 -13.09 -14.30 17.12
N GLY A 248 -12.36 -15.37 16.83
CA GLY A 248 -12.20 -15.87 15.47
C GLY A 248 -13.54 -16.32 14.88
N LEU A 249 -14.40 -16.91 15.71
CA LEU A 249 -15.77 -17.27 15.33
C LEU A 249 -16.64 -16.02 15.10
N GLN A 250 -16.64 -15.06 16.03
CA GLN A 250 -17.36 -13.80 15.88
C GLN A 250 -16.92 -13.03 14.63
N PHE A 251 -15.62 -13.05 14.31
CA PHE A 251 -15.07 -12.46 13.09
C PHE A 251 -15.64 -13.09 11.82
N ASP A 252 -15.65 -14.43 11.75
CA ASP A 252 -16.19 -15.14 10.58
C ASP A 252 -17.72 -14.98 10.47
N ILE A 253 -18.44 -14.89 11.60
CA ILE A 253 -19.88 -14.55 11.62
C ILE A 253 -20.11 -13.14 11.09
N ALA A 254 -19.34 -12.15 11.56
CA ALA A 254 -19.46 -10.75 11.12
C ALA A 254 -19.32 -10.63 9.60
N LYS A 255 -18.33 -11.30 9.00
CA LYS A 255 -18.13 -11.36 7.55
C LYS A 255 -19.36 -11.88 6.82
N VAL A 256 -19.97 -12.95 7.34
CA VAL A 256 -21.17 -13.55 6.76
C VAL A 256 -22.38 -12.60 6.88
N GLU A 257 -22.61 -12.01 8.06
CA GLU A 257 -23.73 -11.10 8.27
C GLU A 257 -23.59 -9.82 7.45
N ARG A 258 -22.38 -9.28 7.33
CA ARG A 258 -22.08 -8.15 6.45
C ARG A 258 -22.41 -8.47 4.99
N ALA A 259 -21.95 -9.63 4.50
CA ALA A 259 -22.23 -10.07 3.14
C ALA A 259 -23.73 -10.28 2.85
N ARG A 260 -24.55 -10.43 3.90
CA ARG A 260 -26.02 -10.52 3.84
C ARG A 260 -26.73 -9.17 4.00
N GLY A 261 -26.00 -8.06 4.12
CA GLY A 261 -26.58 -6.73 4.37
C GLY A 261 -27.08 -6.53 5.80
N LYS A 262 -26.66 -7.37 6.76
CA LYS A 262 -27.04 -7.27 8.17
C LYS A 262 -26.04 -6.41 8.96
N THR A 263 -25.95 -5.13 8.60
CA THR A 263 -24.91 -4.21 9.07
C THR A 263 -24.83 -4.09 10.59
N ASP A 264 -25.94 -3.95 11.30
CA ASP A 264 -25.89 -3.79 12.76
C ASP A 264 -25.49 -5.08 13.47
N GLN A 265 -25.88 -6.23 12.91
CA GLN A 265 -25.46 -7.55 13.43
C GLN A 265 -23.96 -7.75 13.21
N ALA A 266 -23.48 -7.47 12.00
CA ALA A 266 -22.05 -7.51 11.70
C ALA A 266 -21.26 -6.57 12.62
N ALA A 267 -21.75 -5.34 12.84
CA ALA A 267 -21.11 -4.38 13.72
C ALA A 267 -21.06 -4.88 15.17
N ALA A 268 -22.17 -5.43 15.69
CA ALA A 268 -22.21 -5.99 17.04
C ALA A 268 -21.19 -7.12 17.24
N HIS A 269 -20.98 -7.96 16.23
CA HIS A 269 -19.96 -9.01 16.26
C HIS A 269 -18.53 -8.44 16.21
N LEU A 270 -18.28 -7.41 15.39
CA LEU A 270 -16.95 -6.80 15.26
C LEU A 270 -16.52 -6.03 16.51
N LEU A 271 -17.43 -5.31 17.15
CA LEU A 271 -17.16 -4.54 18.37
C LEU A 271 -16.82 -5.44 19.59
N GLN A 272 -17.17 -6.73 19.55
CA GLN A 272 -16.74 -7.70 20.56
C GLN A 272 -15.27 -8.12 20.39
N ILE A 273 -14.68 -7.94 19.20
CA ILE A 273 -13.31 -8.36 18.88
C ILE A 273 -12.30 -7.26 19.29
N GLU A 274 -12.69 -6.00 19.15
CA GLU A 274 -11.82 -4.81 19.25
C GLU A 274 -11.30 -4.52 20.67
N ARG A 275 -11.97 -4.99 21.73
CA ARG A 275 -11.73 -4.53 23.12
C ARG A 275 -10.56 -5.18 23.86
N LEU A 276 -9.54 -5.73 23.19
CA LEU A 276 -8.42 -6.39 23.87
C LEU A 276 -7.06 -5.84 23.46
N GLU A 277 -6.24 -5.62 24.48
CA GLU A 277 -4.90 -5.04 24.44
C GLU A 277 -3.85 -5.92 23.74
N ASP A 278 -4.22 -7.09 23.22
CA ASP A 278 -3.33 -7.96 22.45
C ASP A 278 -3.84 -8.19 21.02
N ARG A 279 -3.20 -7.50 20.07
CA ARG A 279 -3.56 -7.49 18.64
C ARG A 279 -2.68 -8.45 17.87
N GLN A 280 -3.05 -9.71 17.88
CA GLN A 280 -2.31 -10.73 17.12
C GLN A 280 -2.56 -10.65 15.60
N HIS A 281 -3.69 -10.06 15.16
CA HIS A 281 -4.04 -9.95 13.72
C HIS A 281 -4.64 -8.59 13.30
N PRO A 282 -3.97 -7.45 13.59
CA PRO A 282 -4.52 -6.11 13.46
C PRO A 282 -4.96 -5.75 12.04
N ALA A 283 -4.13 -6.08 11.03
CA ALA A 283 -4.44 -5.78 9.64
C ALA A 283 -5.66 -6.56 9.10
N THR A 284 -5.80 -7.83 9.50
CA THR A 284 -6.92 -8.67 9.08
C THR A 284 -8.24 -8.15 9.64
N VAL A 285 -8.26 -7.78 10.92
CA VAL A 285 -9.43 -7.21 11.58
C VAL A 285 -9.75 -5.83 11.00
N TRP A 286 -8.75 -4.96 10.83
CA TRP A 286 -8.91 -3.63 10.23
C TRP A 286 -9.63 -3.69 8.88
N ARG A 287 -9.20 -4.59 8.00
CA ARG A 287 -9.80 -4.73 6.67
C ARG A 287 -11.31 -4.96 6.75
N GLU A 288 -11.77 -5.79 7.68
CA GLU A 288 -13.19 -6.05 7.85
C GLU A 288 -13.93 -4.87 8.51
N LEU A 289 -13.32 -4.21 9.51
CA LEU A 289 -13.87 -2.98 10.12
C LEU A 289 -14.06 -1.87 9.08
N ASN A 290 -13.06 -1.63 8.23
CA ASN A 290 -13.10 -0.62 7.18
C ASN A 290 -14.24 -0.90 6.19
N ILE A 291 -14.40 -2.16 5.74
CA ILE A 291 -15.51 -2.53 4.83
C ILE A 291 -16.86 -2.34 5.52
N ALA A 292 -17.01 -2.80 6.76
CA ALA A 292 -18.26 -2.67 7.52
C ALA A 292 -18.63 -1.20 7.77
N ALA A 293 -17.67 -0.35 8.13
CA ALA A 293 -17.88 1.08 8.34
C ALA A 293 -18.31 1.79 7.05
N ARG A 294 -17.68 1.48 5.91
CA ARG A 294 -18.06 2.05 4.60
C ARG A 294 -19.44 1.60 4.15
N GLN A 295 -19.80 0.35 4.40
CA GLN A 295 -21.17 -0.13 4.16
C GLN A 295 -22.17 0.61 5.04
N ALA A 296 -21.86 0.79 6.34
CA ALA A 296 -22.70 1.57 7.25
C ALA A 296 -22.86 3.02 6.80
N ILE A 297 -21.82 3.69 6.28
CA ILE A 297 -21.92 5.02 5.68
C ILE A 297 -22.90 5.02 4.49
N GLY A 298 -22.78 4.04 3.58
CA GLY A 298 -23.69 3.90 2.44
C GLY A 298 -25.16 3.66 2.85
N GLU A 299 -25.38 3.01 4.00
CA GLU A 299 -26.69 2.80 4.63
C GLU A 299 -27.11 3.95 5.56
N ARG A 300 -26.34 5.05 5.63
CA ARG A 300 -26.56 6.23 6.49
C ARG A 300 -26.50 5.94 8.00
N LYS A 301 -25.88 4.84 8.41
CA LYS A 301 -25.67 4.44 9.81
C LYS A 301 -24.38 5.02 10.37
N TYR A 302 -24.27 6.35 10.40
CA TYR A 302 -23.01 7.05 10.69
C TYR A 302 -22.48 6.80 12.10
N ARG A 303 -23.37 6.67 13.10
CA ARG A 303 -22.97 6.33 14.47
C ARG A 303 -22.36 4.92 14.54
N THR A 304 -22.98 3.94 13.87
CA THR A 304 -22.43 2.58 13.76
C THR A 304 -21.07 2.61 13.06
N ALA A 305 -20.96 3.35 11.95
CA ALA A 305 -19.71 3.49 11.21
C ALA A 305 -18.59 4.09 12.08
N TYR A 306 -18.86 5.17 12.81
CA TYR A 306 -17.88 5.80 13.71
C TYR A 306 -17.44 4.86 14.83
N THR A 307 -18.38 4.20 15.51
CA THR A 307 -18.07 3.27 16.60
C THR A 307 -17.13 2.16 16.13
N LEU A 308 -17.32 1.63 14.91
CA LEU A 308 -16.47 0.57 14.34
C LEU A 308 -15.00 0.96 14.09
N VAL A 309 -14.69 2.25 13.95
CA VAL A 309 -13.35 2.69 13.52
C VAL A 309 -12.68 3.64 14.50
N SER A 310 -13.40 4.10 15.52
CA SER A 310 -12.91 5.09 16.48
C SER A 310 -11.97 4.51 17.55
N ASN A 311 -11.96 3.20 17.78
CA ASN A 311 -11.16 2.57 18.83
C ASN A 311 -10.49 1.26 18.38
N THR A 312 -10.02 1.21 17.13
CA THR A 312 -9.41 -0.01 16.55
C THR A 312 -8.16 -0.47 17.30
N GLY A 313 -7.63 0.47 18.07
CA GLY A 313 -6.45 0.39 18.86
C GLY A 313 -5.15 0.50 18.06
N LEU A 314 -5.18 0.26 16.74
CA LEU A 314 -4.02 0.32 15.84
C LEU A 314 -3.11 1.51 16.22
N THR A 315 -1.80 1.29 16.24
CA THR A 315 -0.84 2.31 16.73
C THR A 315 0.11 2.81 15.66
N SER A 316 0.26 2.09 14.55
CA SER A 316 1.16 2.45 13.46
C SER A 316 0.81 1.74 12.14
N GLY A 317 1.45 2.18 11.06
CA GLY A 317 1.32 1.60 9.73
C GLY A 317 0.09 2.09 8.96
N ALA A 318 -0.10 1.55 7.75
CA ALA A 318 -1.19 1.96 6.87
C ALA A 318 -2.60 1.70 7.47
N PRO A 319 -2.87 0.55 8.14
CA PRO A 319 -4.15 0.34 8.82
C PRO A 319 -4.49 1.42 9.85
N PHE A 320 -3.51 1.82 10.68
CA PHE A 320 -3.67 2.90 11.64
C PHE A 320 -4.02 4.22 10.94
N ALA A 321 -3.25 4.59 9.91
CA ALA A 321 -3.43 5.84 9.21
C ALA A 321 -4.80 5.94 8.51
N GLU A 322 -5.32 4.81 8.02
CA GLU A 322 -6.66 4.75 7.45
C GLU A 322 -7.75 4.80 8.54
N ALA A 323 -7.55 4.14 9.68
CA ALA A 323 -8.49 4.09 10.79
C ALA A 323 -8.71 5.47 11.41
N GLU A 324 -7.63 6.13 11.82
CA GLU A 324 -7.72 7.46 12.42
C GLU A 324 -8.32 8.47 11.45
N PHE A 325 -7.93 8.41 10.17
CA PHE A 325 -8.54 9.27 9.17
C PHE A 325 -10.05 9.01 9.01
N LEU A 326 -10.46 7.75 8.84
CA LEU A 326 -11.86 7.42 8.62
C LEU A 326 -12.72 7.80 9.84
N ALA A 327 -12.22 7.57 11.06
CA ALA A 327 -12.89 7.98 12.28
C ALA A 327 -13.04 9.51 12.36
N GLY A 328 -11.96 10.25 12.11
CA GLY A 328 -11.97 11.72 12.13
C GLY A 328 -12.89 12.30 11.06
N TRP A 329 -12.86 11.74 9.85
CA TRP A 329 -13.70 12.18 8.75
C TRP A 329 -15.19 11.91 9.02
N ILE A 330 -15.55 10.74 9.56
CA ILE A 330 -16.94 10.47 9.96
C ILE A 330 -17.39 11.42 11.07
N ALA A 331 -16.55 11.64 12.08
CA ALA A 331 -16.85 12.54 13.19
C ALA A 331 -17.10 13.98 12.70
N LEU A 332 -16.26 14.48 11.78
CA LEU A 332 -16.37 15.81 11.22
C LEU A 332 -17.58 15.95 10.30
N HIS A 333 -17.69 15.06 9.30
CA HIS A 333 -18.59 15.25 8.17
C HIS A 333 -20.02 14.77 8.45
N PHE A 334 -20.19 13.67 9.19
CA PHE A 334 -21.52 13.07 9.40
C PHE A 334 -22.08 13.27 10.81
N LEU A 335 -21.24 13.54 11.81
CA LEU A 335 -21.68 13.60 13.22
C LEU A 335 -21.60 15.01 13.83
N ASP A 336 -21.08 16.01 13.12
CA ASP A 336 -20.86 17.37 13.61
C ASP A 336 -20.05 17.41 14.92
N ARG A 337 -18.97 16.61 14.98
CA ARG A 337 -18.08 16.46 16.15
C ARG A 337 -16.65 16.92 15.83
N PRO A 338 -16.40 18.22 15.62
CA PRO A 338 -15.09 18.72 15.22
C PRO A 338 -13.99 18.44 16.25
N GLN A 339 -14.28 18.44 17.55
CA GLN A 339 -13.29 18.11 18.59
C GLN A 339 -12.85 16.64 18.57
N ALA A 340 -13.80 15.71 18.32
CA ALA A 340 -13.47 14.30 18.14
C ALA A 340 -12.64 14.10 16.86
N ALA A 341 -12.99 14.81 15.79
CA ALA A 341 -12.22 14.78 14.55
C ALA A 341 -10.78 15.29 14.75
N LEU A 342 -10.60 16.42 15.44
CA LEU A 342 -9.28 16.95 15.79
C LEU A 342 -8.42 15.93 16.55
N THR A 343 -9.01 15.18 17.48
CA THR A 343 -8.31 14.13 18.22
C THR A 343 -7.77 13.06 17.29
N HIS A 344 -8.60 12.56 16.38
CA HIS A 344 -8.21 11.53 15.41
C HIS A 344 -7.16 12.04 14.41
N PHE A 345 -7.34 13.24 13.85
CA PHE A 345 -6.40 13.76 12.87
C PHE A 345 -5.05 14.14 13.48
N ARG A 346 -5.00 14.55 14.76
CA ARG A 346 -3.73 14.74 15.48
C ARG A 346 -3.00 13.41 15.70
N LYS A 347 -3.70 12.37 16.17
CA LYS A 347 -3.12 11.01 16.26
C LYS A 347 -2.57 10.56 14.90
N LEU A 348 -3.34 10.78 13.83
CA LEU A 348 -2.90 10.50 12.47
C LEU A 348 -1.59 11.24 12.14
N ALA A 349 -1.52 12.55 12.41
CA ALA A 349 -0.33 13.37 12.16
C ALA A 349 0.89 12.87 12.94
N ASP A 350 0.70 12.47 14.20
CA ASP A 350 1.78 11.98 15.09
C ASP A 350 2.33 10.61 14.63
N GLY A 351 1.50 9.78 13.99
CA GLY A 351 1.87 8.42 13.58
C GLY A 351 2.20 8.25 12.09
N VAL A 352 2.31 9.32 11.31
CA VAL A 352 2.67 9.27 9.88
C VAL A 352 3.80 10.23 9.53
N SER A 353 4.74 9.79 8.70
CA SER A 353 5.85 10.60 8.22
C SER A 353 5.78 10.94 6.73
N ARG A 354 5.23 10.03 5.91
CA ARG A 354 5.21 10.17 4.44
C ARG A 354 4.45 11.43 4.01
N PRO A 355 4.97 12.21 3.05
CA PRO A 355 4.40 13.50 2.64
C PRO A 355 2.88 13.47 2.40
N ILE A 356 2.39 12.45 1.69
CA ILE A 356 0.96 12.31 1.37
C ILE A 356 0.09 12.17 2.63
N SER A 357 0.51 11.30 3.55
CA SER A 357 -0.25 11.05 4.78
C SER A 357 -0.14 12.21 5.74
N ARG A 358 1.05 12.82 5.82
CA ARG A 358 1.35 14.02 6.61
C ARG A 358 0.48 15.19 6.17
N SER A 359 0.55 15.54 4.89
CA SER A 359 -0.27 16.55 4.24
C SER A 359 -1.77 16.33 4.46
N ARG A 360 -2.26 15.08 4.27
CA ARG A 360 -3.65 14.72 4.57
C ARG A 360 -4.00 15.03 6.02
N ALA A 361 -3.18 14.58 6.98
CA ALA A 361 -3.45 14.77 8.39
C ALA A 361 -3.61 16.25 8.71
N TYR A 362 -2.63 17.09 8.35
CA TYR A 362 -2.64 18.52 8.63
C TYR A 362 -3.76 19.27 7.91
N PHE A 363 -4.07 18.93 6.66
CA PHE A 363 -5.22 19.52 5.97
C PHE A 363 -6.53 19.26 6.72
N TRP A 364 -6.73 18.03 7.20
CA TRP A 364 -7.96 17.67 7.90
C TRP A 364 -8.01 18.16 9.36
N ILE A 365 -6.86 18.33 10.04
CA ILE A 365 -6.80 19.10 11.30
C ILE A 365 -7.26 20.54 11.01
N GLY A 366 -6.80 21.14 9.92
CA GLY A 366 -7.22 22.47 9.49
C GLY A 366 -8.74 22.56 9.27
N ARG A 367 -9.32 21.62 8.51
CA ARG A 367 -10.78 21.54 8.28
C ARG A 367 -11.57 21.36 9.58
N ALA A 368 -11.08 20.53 10.49
CA ALA A 368 -11.73 20.31 11.79
C ALA A 368 -11.63 21.55 12.70
N ALA A 369 -10.52 22.29 12.64
CA ALA A 369 -10.33 23.56 13.34
C ALA A 369 -11.25 24.66 12.79
N GLU A 370 -11.43 24.77 11.46
CA GLU A 370 -12.44 25.67 10.86
C GLU A 370 -13.84 25.37 11.42
N ALA A 371 -14.24 24.10 11.41
CA ALA A 371 -15.54 23.66 11.94
C ALA A 371 -15.68 23.87 13.47
N ALA A 372 -14.58 23.87 14.20
CA ALA A 372 -14.53 24.20 15.62
C ALA A 372 -14.53 25.72 15.91
N GLY A 373 -14.54 26.58 14.89
CA GLY A 373 -14.44 28.03 15.08
C GLY A 373 -13.03 28.50 15.49
N GLN A 374 -11.99 27.77 15.08
CA GLN A 374 -10.58 28.02 15.44
C GLN A 374 -9.75 28.41 14.20
N PRO A 375 -9.99 29.57 13.59
CA PRO A 375 -9.43 29.91 12.28
C PRO A 375 -7.90 30.11 12.31
N GLU A 376 -7.33 30.59 13.41
CA GLU A 376 -5.86 30.74 13.52
C GLU A 376 -5.17 29.38 13.52
N GLN A 377 -5.77 28.41 14.23
CA GLN A 377 -5.27 27.05 14.21
C GLN A 377 -5.42 26.49 12.80
N ALA A 378 -6.59 26.62 12.17
CA ALA A 378 -6.78 26.16 10.80
C ALA A 378 -5.70 26.67 9.84
N ALA A 379 -5.40 27.97 9.87
CA ALA A 379 -4.35 28.57 9.05
C ALA A 379 -2.95 28.00 9.37
N ARG A 380 -2.62 27.73 10.64
CA ARG A 380 -1.35 27.07 11.01
C ARG A 380 -1.23 25.68 10.40
N GLU A 381 -2.27 24.86 10.53
CA GLU A 381 -2.25 23.47 10.04
C GLU A 381 -2.21 23.42 8.50
N TYR A 382 -2.96 24.30 7.83
CA TYR A 382 -2.87 24.43 6.37
C TYR A 382 -1.47 24.82 5.90
N ARG A 383 -0.76 25.71 6.62
CA ARG A 383 0.65 26.04 6.26
C ARG A 383 1.57 24.84 6.39
N ILE A 384 1.30 23.92 7.31
CA ILE A 384 2.09 22.69 7.45
C ILE A 384 1.77 21.75 6.29
N ALA A 385 0.49 21.51 5.99
CA ALA A 385 0.08 20.67 4.86
C ALA A 385 0.62 21.19 3.51
N ALA A 386 0.60 22.52 3.31
CA ALA A 386 1.06 23.16 2.08
C ALA A 386 2.57 23.05 1.82
N ARG A 387 3.38 22.58 2.78
CA ARG A 387 4.80 22.29 2.55
C ARG A 387 5.00 21.12 1.59
N ASP A 388 4.07 20.17 1.60
CA ASP A 388 4.06 19.00 0.71
C ASP A 388 3.38 19.37 -0.62
N VAL A 389 4.00 20.28 -1.36
CA VAL A 389 3.42 20.98 -2.51
C VAL A 389 2.94 20.08 -3.65
N ASP A 390 3.55 18.90 -3.83
CA ASP A 390 3.21 17.94 -4.88
C ASP A 390 2.06 16.99 -4.47
N THR A 391 1.50 17.15 -3.27
CA THR A 391 0.39 16.33 -2.76
C THR A 391 -0.96 17.04 -2.89
N PHE A 392 -2.02 16.26 -3.14
CA PHE A 392 -3.40 16.74 -3.29
C PHE A 392 -3.83 17.61 -2.12
N TYR A 393 -3.56 17.16 -0.90
CA TYR A 393 -3.92 17.87 0.32
C TYR A 393 -3.06 19.10 0.59
N GLY A 394 -1.81 19.12 0.12
CA GLY A 394 -0.92 20.26 0.25
C GLY A 394 -1.32 21.37 -0.71
N GLN A 395 -1.69 20.99 -1.94
CA GLN A 395 -2.27 21.90 -2.92
C GLN A 395 -3.63 22.44 -2.44
N LEU A 396 -4.50 21.59 -1.89
CA LEU A 396 -5.76 22.06 -1.28
C LEU A 396 -5.50 23.04 -0.14
N ALA A 397 -4.56 22.74 0.75
CA ALA A 397 -4.19 23.65 1.83
C ALA A 397 -3.68 25.00 1.31
N LEU A 398 -2.91 25.01 0.23
CA LEU A 398 -2.45 26.25 -0.41
C LEU A 398 -3.62 27.10 -0.90
N THR A 399 -4.65 26.47 -1.49
CA THR A 399 -5.87 27.19 -1.93
C THR A 399 -6.72 27.75 -0.78
N ARG A 400 -6.47 27.31 0.46
CA ARG A 400 -7.09 27.87 1.66
C ARG A 400 -6.33 29.06 2.25
N LEU A 401 -5.06 29.24 1.87
CA LEU A 401 -4.16 30.24 2.44
C LEU A 401 -3.95 31.47 1.55
N ASP A 402 -4.23 31.35 0.24
CA ASP A 402 -3.95 32.37 -0.74
C ASP A 402 -5.12 32.50 -1.71
N THR A 403 -5.50 33.75 -2.02
CA THR A 403 -6.56 34.08 -2.99
C THR A 403 -6.14 33.84 -4.43
N ALA A 404 -4.83 33.84 -4.71
CA ALA A 404 -4.24 33.61 -6.02
C ALA A 404 -3.08 32.60 -5.91
N PRO A 405 -3.36 31.36 -5.46
CA PRO A 405 -2.33 30.41 -5.12
C PRO A 405 -1.49 30.04 -6.35
N VAL A 406 -0.17 29.99 -6.17
CA VAL A 406 0.79 29.52 -7.19
C VAL A 406 1.53 28.30 -6.65
N LEU A 407 1.54 27.22 -7.42
CA LEU A 407 2.29 26.02 -7.07
C LEU A 407 3.78 26.25 -7.31
N ARG A 408 4.56 26.43 -6.23
CA ARG A 408 6.01 26.59 -6.29
C ARG A 408 6.70 25.23 -6.13
N LEU A 409 7.14 24.66 -7.25
CA LEU A 409 7.91 23.41 -7.26
C LEU A 409 9.37 23.69 -6.85
N PRO A 410 10.04 22.73 -6.17
CA PRO A 410 11.48 22.82 -5.92
C PRO A 410 12.29 23.02 -7.19
N ALA A 411 13.44 23.70 -7.06
CA ALA A 411 14.37 23.88 -8.17
C ALA A 411 14.92 22.53 -8.66
N SER A 412 15.21 22.47 -9.96
CA SER A 412 15.87 21.32 -10.57
C SER A 412 17.22 21.04 -9.93
N VAL A 413 17.48 19.77 -9.64
CA VAL A 413 18.77 19.31 -9.13
C VAL A 413 19.55 18.72 -10.29
N ALA A 414 20.75 19.24 -10.53
CA ALA A 414 21.63 18.71 -11.57
C ALA A 414 22.13 17.30 -11.20
N PRO A 415 22.16 16.35 -12.15
CA PRO A 415 22.86 15.08 -11.98
C PRO A 415 24.30 15.30 -11.55
N ALA A 416 24.75 14.57 -10.52
CA ALA A 416 26.13 14.61 -10.09
C ALA A 416 27.06 14.18 -11.24
N LYS A 417 28.03 15.04 -11.60
CA LYS A 417 29.02 14.76 -12.67
C LYS A 417 30.07 13.74 -12.27
N THR A 418 30.32 13.58 -10.97
CA THR A 418 31.11 12.46 -10.47
C THR A 418 30.45 11.18 -10.96
N ALA A 419 31.22 10.25 -11.55
CA ALA A 419 30.68 8.96 -11.96
C ALA A 419 29.84 8.42 -10.80
N LEU A 420 28.54 8.16 -11.06
CA LEU A 420 27.73 7.29 -10.21
C LEU A 420 28.67 6.21 -9.72
N ALA A 421 28.87 6.12 -8.40
CA ALA A 421 29.84 5.19 -7.84
C ALA A 421 29.65 3.86 -8.58
N ASP A 422 30.72 3.32 -9.18
CA ASP A 422 30.67 2.11 -10.01
C ASP A 422 30.48 0.87 -9.11
N SER A 423 29.45 0.96 -8.29
CA SER A 423 28.97 -0.02 -7.36
C SER A 423 28.37 -1.17 -8.14
N ASP A 424 28.42 -2.35 -7.53
CA ASP A 424 27.82 -3.55 -8.11
C ASP A 424 26.32 -3.35 -8.42
N LEU A 425 25.60 -2.51 -7.67
CA LEU A 425 24.19 -2.20 -7.92
C LEU A 425 23.99 -1.39 -9.21
N VAL A 426 24.78 -0.34 -9.43
CA VAL A 426 24.70 0.48 -10.65
C VAL A 426 25.18 -0.33 -11.87
N ARG A 427 26.20 -1.17 -11.71
CA ARG A 427 26.63 -2.10 -12.76
C ARG A 427 25.55 -3.13 -13.07
N ALA A 428 24.87 -3.67 -12.06
CA ALA A 428 23.74 -4.58 -12.24
C ALA A 428 22.58 -3.90 -12.98
N VAL A 429 22.30 -2.62 -12.69
CA VAL A 429 21.31 -1.83 -13.45
C VAL A 429 21.68 -1.78 -14.94
N LYS A 430 22.94 -1.49 -15.29
CA LYS A 430 23.38 -1.46 -16.70
C LYS A 430 23.26 -2.83 -17.38
N VAL A 431 23.68 -3.91 -16.70
CA VAL A 431 23.58 -5.30 -17.19
C VAL A 431 22.12 -5.68 -17.45
N LEU A 432 21.24 -5.45 -16.47
CA LEU A 432 19.83 -5.82 -16.56
C LEU A 432 19.09 -5.02 -17.63
N ALA A 433 19.43 -3.75 -17.79
CA ALA A 433 18.91 -2.92 -18.88
C ALA A 433 19.31 -3.52 -20.24
N ASP A 434 20.59 -3.80 -20.46
CA ASP A 434 21.08 -4.35 -21.74
C ASP A 434 20.42 -5.69 -22.11
N LEU A 435 20.19 -6.54 -21.11
CA LEU A 435 19.49 -7.82 -21.26
C LEU A 435 17.98 -7.67 -21.50
N GLY A 436 17.37 -6.53 -21.14
CA GLY A 436 15.93 -6.27 -21.23
C GLY A 436 15.14 -6.76 -20.02
N GLU A 437 15.80 -6.97 -18.88
CA GLU A 437 15.27 -7.59 -17.66
C GLU A 437 14.61 -6.56 -16.73
N GLU A 438 13.54 -5.89 -17.20
CA GLU A 438 12.93 -4.72 -16.53
C GLU A 438 12.56 -4.97 -15.05
N ARG A 439 11.95 -6.13 -14.74
CA ARG A 439 11.51 -6.44 -13.37
C ARG A 439 12.68 -6.52 -12.39
N LEU A 440 13.81 -7.06 -12.85
CA LEU A 440 15.02 -7.17 -12.06
C LEU A 440 15.73 -5.81 -12.02
N LEU A 441 15.84 -5.13 -13.16
CA LEU A 441 16.38 -3.77 -13.28
C LEU A 441 15.78 -2.85 -12.23
N ARG A 442 14.44 -2.85 -12.11
CA ARG A 442 13.72 -2.03 -11.12
C ARG A 442 14.13 -2.34 -9.68
N GLN A 443 14.31 -3.61 -9.34
CA GLN A 443 14.71 -4.01 -7.97
C GLN A 443 16.11 -3.51 -7.63
N PHE A 444 17.06 -3.63 -8.57
CA PHE A 444 18.42 -3.16 -8.37
C PHE A 444 18.52 -1.63 -8.39
N ALA A 445 17.72 -0.94 -9.21
CA ALA A 445 17.66 0.51 -9.23
C ALA A 445 17.14 1.07 -7.90
N ILE A 446 16.10 0.45 -7.31
CA ILE A 446 15.60 0.84 -5.99
C ILE A 446 16.64 0.57 -4.89
N ALA A 447 17.34 -0.57 -4.95
CA ALA A 447 18.42 -0.85 -4.01
C ALA A 447 19.58 0.16 -4.14
N ALA A 448 19.91 0.58 -5.37
CA ALA A 448 20.94 1.59 -5.62
C ALA A 448 20.53 2.96 -5.03
N GLU A 449 19.28 3.37 -5.21
CA GLU A 449 18.73 4.58 -4.61
C GLU A 449 18.75 4.53 -3.08
N ALA A 450 18.27 3.44 -2.49
CA ALA A 450 18.28 3.26 -1.02
C ALA A 450 19.70 3.23 -0.42
N SER A 451 20.73 2.91 -1.23
CA SER A 451 22.13 2.93 -0.77
C SER A 451 22.72 4.33 -0.69
N ASP A 452 22.17 5.30 -1.43
CA ASP A 452 22.61 6.69 -1.42
C ASP A 452 21.52 7.64 -1.93
N GLN A 453 20.86 8.31 -0.99
CA GLN A 453 19.76 9.23 -1.26
C GLN A 453 20.20 10.68 -1.49
N THR A 454 21.51 10.92 -1.72
CA THR A 454 21.99 12.26 -2.08
C THR A 454 21.27 12.75 -3.34
N PRO A 455 20.60 13.92 -3.34
CA PRO A 455 19.74 14.36 -4.44
C PRO A 455 20.42 14.32 -5.82
N GLY A 456 21.66 14.77 -5.92
CA GLY A 456 22.43 14.74 -7.19
C GLY A 456 22.77 13.31 -7.67
N ARG A 457 22.92 12.34 -6.76
CA ARG A 457 23.18 10.93 -7.11
C ARG A 457 21.90 10.21 -7.53
N VAL A 458 20.78 10.47 -6.85
CA VAL A 458 19.46 9.98 -7.28
C VAL A 458 19.10 10.55 -8.65
N ALA A 459 19.36 11.85 -8.88
CA ALA A 459 19.19 12.49 -10.19
C ALA A 459 20.06 11.81 -11.27
N ALA A 460 21.34 11.53 -10.98
CA ALA A 460 22.21 10.81 -11.91
C ALA A 460 21.71 9.38 -12.21
N LEU A 461 21.20 8.65 -11.21
CA LEU A 461 20.64 7.30 -11.41
C LEU A 461 19.39 7.35 -12.29
N ALA A 462 18.50 8.31 -12.06
CA ALA A 462 17.31 8.52 -12.87
C ALA A 462 17.67 8.90 -14.31
N ASP A 463 18.69 9.75 -14.50
CA ASP A 463 19.20 10.13 -15.83
C ASP A 463 19.82 8.94 -16.59
N LEU A 464 20.59 8.10 -15.88
CA LEU A 464 21.09 6.84 -16.43
C LEU A 464 19.93 5.95 -16.90
N LEU A 465 18.89 5.76 -16.09
CA LEU A 465 17.73 4.94 -16.45
C LEU A 465 16.98 5.50 -17.67
N ASN A 466 16.82 6.83 -17.76
CA ASN A 466 16.26 7.47 -18.96
C ASN A 466 17.11 7.20 -20.21
N THR A 467 18.43 7.32 -20.08
CA THR A 467 19.40 7.06 -21.15
C THR A 467 19.36 5.60 -21.62
N LEU A 468 19.28 4.66 -20.67
CA LEU A 468 19.09 3.23 -20.95
C LEU A 468 17.74 2.93 -21.60
N GLY A 469 16.79 3.87 -21.53
CA GLY A 469 15.47 3.73 -22.12
C GLY A 469 14.44 3.11 -21.18
N PHE A 470 14.56 3.30 -19.86
CA PHE A 470 13.62 2.81 -18.84
C PHE A 470 13.09 3.97 -17.97
N PRO A 471 12.41 4.97 -18.56
CA PRO A 471 11.92 6.15 -17.85
C PRO A 471 10.96 5.82 -16.70
N GLU A 472 10.19 4.75 -16.81
CA GLU A 472 9.30 4.27 -15.74
C GLU A 472 10.05 3.82 -14.48
N VAL A 473 11.27 3.30 -14.65
CA VAL A 473 12.13 2.94 -13.53
C VAL A 473 12.76 4.20 -12.93
N ALA A 474 13.11 5.19 -13.75
CA ALA A 474 13.57 6.50 -13.29
C ALA A 474 12.50 7.21 -12.43
N VAL A 475 11.24 7.21 -12.89
CA VAL A 475 10.09 7.74 -12.12
C VAL A 475 9.95 7.01 -10.78
N ARG A 476 10.10 5.68 -10.77
CA ARG A 476 9.99 4.89 -9.54
C ARG A 476 11.10 5.19 -8.54
N VAL A 477 12.34 5.31 -9.00
CA VAL A 477 13.50 5.72 -8.19
C VAL A 477 13.26 7.09 -7.57
N ALA A 478 12.89 8.08 -8.39
CA ALA A 478 12.63 9.44 -7.89
C ALA A 478 11.45 9.50 -6.92
N LYS A 479 10.41 8.69 -7.13
CA LYS A 479 9.23 8.60 -6.25
C LYS A 479 9.56 7.96 -4.90
N ASN A 480 10.46 6.98 -4.86
CA ASN A 480 10.92 6.39 -3.60
C ASN A 480 11.73 7.42 -2.80
N ALA A 481 12.68 8.11 -3.45
CA ALA A 481 13.45 9.18 -2.82
C ALA A 481 12.53 10.31 -2.29
N ALA A 482 11.45 10.64 -3.00
CA ALA A 482 10.47 11.62 -2.55
C ALA A 482 9.70 11.19 -1.28
N TYR A 483 9.62 9.89 -0.94
CA TYR A 483 9.07 9.47 0.35
C TYR A 483 9.96 9.83 1.53
N ASP A 484 11.26 10.04 1.28
CA ASP A 484 12.28 10.43 2.24
C ASP A 484 12.68 11.92 2.03
N ASP A 485 11.70 12.73 1.61
CA ASP A 485 11.79 14.19 1.42
C ASP A 485 12.82 14.65 0.35
N VAL A 486 13.28 13.76 -0.54
CA VAL A 486 14.11 14.07 -1.72
C VAL A 486 13.24 14.19 -2.98
N LEU A 487 12.52 15.30 -3.11
CA LEU A 487 11.62 15.54 -4.23
C LEU A 487 12.36 16.05 -5.48
N LEU A 488 12.58 15.16 -6.45
CA LEU A 488 13.15 15.51 -7.76
C LEU A 488 12.06 15.62 -8.82
N VAL A 489 11.49 16.81 -8.99
CA VAL A 489 10.28 17.01 -9.80
C VAL A 489 10.48 16.67 -11.29
N ASP A 490 11.68 16.91 -11.83
CA ASP A 490 12.04 16.53 -13.20
C ASP A 490 11.86 15.04 -13.50
N TYR A 491 12.11 14.19 -12.51
CA TYR A 491 12.07 12.74 -12.65
C TYR A 491 10.79 12.12 -12.08
N THR A 492 10.21 12.71 -11.04
CA THR A 492 8.90 12.26 -10.55
C THR A 492 7.77 12.61 -11.54
N HIS A 493 7.92 13.68 -12.33
CA HIS A 493 6.93 14.16 -13.30
C HIS A 493 7.57 14.48 -14.66
N PRO A 494 8.04 13.44 -15.39
CA PRO A 494 8.70 13.65 -16.67
C PRO A 494 7.71 14.23 -17.69
N VAL A 495 8.23 15.07 -18.58
CA VAL A 495 7.47 15.70 -19.66
C VAL A 495 7.83 15.00 -20.97
N MET A 496 6.82 14.66 -21.76
CA MET A 496 7.00 14.08 -23.10
C MET A 496 6.17 14.83 -24.14
N THR A 497 6.60 14.78 -25.39
CA THR A 497 5.83 15.29 -26.52
C THR A 497 4.61 14.40 -26.77
N LEU A 498 3.42 15.00 -26.73
CA LEU A 498 2.16 14.30 -27.02
C LEU A 498 1.88 14.29 -28.53
N PRO A 499 1.34 13.20 -29.10
CA PRO A 499 0.93 13.18 -30.49
C PRO A 499 -0.30 14.07 -30.72
N GLY A 500 -0.52 14.50 -31.97
CA GLY A 500 -1.74 15.21 -32.35
C GLY A 500 -3.01 14.38 -32.08
N TYR A 501 -4.07 15.07 -31.63
CA TYR A 501 -5.35 14.46 -31.27
C TYR A 501 -6.21 14.18 -32.52
N PRO A 502 -6.56 12.90 -32.80
CA PRO A 502 -7.35 12.55 -33.99
C PRO A 502 -8.86 12.45 -33.72
N GLY A 503 -9.30 12.51 -32.46
CA GLY A 503 -10.69 12.25 -32.09
C GLY A 503 -11.61 13.46 -32.29
N PRO A 504 -12.94 13.24 -32.24
CA PRO A 504 -13.92 14.31 -32.27
C PRO A 504 -14.00 15.04 -30.92
N GLY A 505 -14.45 16.29 -30.93
CA GLY A 505 -14.59 17.10 -29.73
C GLY A 505 -13.32 17.88 -29.38
N ALA A 506 -13.26 18.38 -28.15
CA ALA A 506 -12.13 19.18 -27.70
C ALA A 506 -10.90 18.30 -27.41
N THR A 507 -9.72 18.75 -27.84
CA THR A 507 -8.44 18.13 -27.46
C THR A 507 -8.30 18.16 -25.93
N PRO A 508 -8.08 17.00 -25.27
CA PRO A 508 -7.83 16.98 -23.84
C PRO A 508 -6.60 17.81 -23.47
N GLU A 509 -6.65 18.47 -22.32
CA GLU A 509 -5.54 19.26 -21.79
C GLU A 509 -4.27 18.40 -21.64
N SER A 510 -3.13 18.88 -22.16
CA SER A 510 -1.85 18.15 -22.10
C SER A 510 -1.44 17.76 -20.68
N ALA A 511 -1.63 18.65 -19.71
CA ALA A 511 -1.34 18.38 -18.31
C ALA A 511 -2.19 17.23 -17.74
N LEU A 512 -3.46 17.13 -18.15
CA LEU A 512 -4.34 16.03 -17.77
C LEU A 512 -3.93 14.71 -18.42
N VAL A 513 -3.54 14.73 -19.70
CA VAL A 513 -3.03 13.53 -20.38
C VAL A 513 -1.76 13.00 -19.71
N LEU A 514 -0.79 13.87 -19.40
CA LEU A 514 0.44 13.49 -18.68
C LEU A 514 0.14 13.00 -17.26
N ALA A 515 -0.80 13.64 -16.55
CA ALA A 515 -1.22 13.22 -15.22
C ALA A 515 -1.83 11.81 -15.21
N LEU A 516 -2.65 11.49 -16.21
CA LEU A 516 -3.18 10.14 -16.40
C LEU A 516 -2.09 9.15 -16.77
N ILE A 517 -1.21 9.44 -17.74
CA ILE A 517 -0.08 8.57 -18.12
C ILE A 517 0.77 8.22 -16.88
N ARG A 518 1.10 9.24 -16.09
CA ARG A 518 1.87 9.08 -14.85
C ARG A 518 1.17 8.12 -13.89
N GLN A 519 -0.14 8.28 -13.71
CA GLN A 519 -0.91 7.47 -12.78
C GLN A 519 -1.14 6.04 -13.28
N GLU A 520 -1.34 5.84 -14.59
CA GLU A 520 -1.62 4.54 -15.18
C GLU A 520 -0.38 3.64 -15.22
N THR A 521 0.76 4.19 -15.65
CA THR A 521 1.94 3.35 -15.97
C THR A 521 3.26 3.90 -15.48
N GLU A 522 3.27 5.09 -14.88
CA GLU A 522 4.52 5.82 -14.61
C GLU A 522 5.37 5.95 -15.88
N PHE A 523 4.72 6.14 -17.05
CA PHE A 523 5.36 6.23 -18.37
C PHE A 523 5.90 4.91 -18.94
N ASN A 524 5.49 3.74 -18.44
CA ASN A 524 5.83 2.47 -19.07
C ASN A 524 4.98 2.24 -20.35
N PRO A 525 5.56 2.28 -21.56
CA PRO A 525 4.81 2.06 -22.80
C PRO A 525 4.37 0.62 -23.01
N ASN A 526 4.98 -0.33 -22.31
CA ASN A 526 4.78 -1.77 -22.50
C ASN A 526 3.96 -2.41 -21.37
N ALA A 527 3.32 -1.59 -20.52
CA ALA A 527 2.58 -2.09 -19.37
C ALA A 527 1.37 -2.95 -19.80
N ILE A 528 1.22 -4.11 -19.14
CA ILE A 528 0.04 -4.98 -19.25
C ILE A 528 -0.48 -5.26 -17.85
N SER A 529 -1.72 -4.86 -17.55
CA SER A 529 -2.35 -5.20 -16.27
C SER A 529 -2.79 -6.66 -16.22
N SER A 530 -3.06 -7.16 -15.01
CA SER A 530 -3.65 -8.50 -14.82
C SER A 530 -5.02 -8.66 -15.49
N ALA A 531 -5.77 -7.57 -15.67
CA ALA A 531 -7.04 -7.55 -16.39
C ALA A 531 -6.87 -7.47 -17.93
N GLY A 532 -5.64 -7.26 -18.41
CA GLY A 532 -5.31 -7.16 -19.84
C GLY A 532 -5.43 -5.75 -20.41
N ALA A 533 -5.39 -4.70 -19.59
CA ALA A 533 -5.23 -3.32 -20.06
C ALA A 533 -3.80 -3.10 -20.59
N MET A 534 -3.64 -2.39 -21.70
CA MET A 534 -2.39 -2.38 -22.49
C MET A 534 -1.86 -0.97 -22.74
N GLY A 535 -0.54 -0.84 -22.61
CA GLY A 535 0.26 0.32 -22.99
C GLY A 535 0.21 1.50 -22.00
N ILE A 536 0.80 2.61 -22.41
CA ILE A 536 1.11 3.78 -21.55
C ILE A 536 -0.12 4.43 -20.90
N MET A 537 -1.30 4.35 -21.54
CA MET A 537 -2.58 4.82 -20.99
C MET A 537 -3.52 3.68 -20.57
N GLN A 538 -3.01 2.44 -20.43
CA GLN A 538 -3.76 1.27 -19.93
C GLN A 538 -5.16 1.09 -20.54
N LEU A 539 -5.21 0.96 -21.86
CA LEU A 539 -6.48 0.73 -22.56
C LEU A 539 -6.83 -0.75 -22.59
N MET A 540 -8.05 -1.10 -22.20
CA MET A 540 -8.62 -2.40 -22.51
C MET A 540 -8.74 -2.57 -24.04
N PRO A 541 -8.45 -3.75 -24.62
CA PRO A 541 -8.55 -3.95 -26.08
C PRO A 541 -9.92 -3.60 -26.66
N SER A 542 -11.00 -3.87 -25.92
CA SER A 542 -12.36 -3.49 -26.31
C SER A 542 -12.57 -1.97 -26.35
N THR A 543 -12.07 -1.25 -25.35
CA THR A 543 -12.07 0.22 -25.30
C THR A 543 -11.23 0.79 -26.43
N ALA A 544 -10.02 0.29 -26.63
CA ALA A 544 -9.12 0.72 -27.71
C ALA A 544 -9.77 0.55 -29.09
N LYS A 545 -10.44 -0.58 -29.35
CA LYS A 545 -11.17 -0.81 -30.61
C LYS A 545 -12.30 0.21 -30.82
N ALA A 546 -13.07 0.49 -29.77
CA ALA A 546 -14.12 1.50 -29.84
C ALA A 546 -13.54 2.91 -30.09
N MET A 547 -12.42 3.24 -29.44
CA MET A 547 -11.77 4.55 -29.60
C MET A 547 -11.10 4.72 -30.95
N ALA A 548 -10.54 3.64 -31.53
CA ALA A 548 -9.99 3.67 -32.88
C ALA A 548 -11.09 4.03 -33.89
N GLY A 549 -12.26 3.38 -33.77
CA GLY A 549 -13.44 3.73 -34.57
C GLY A 549 -13.88 5.18 -34.37
N ARG A 550 -13.95 5.67 -33.11
CA ARG A 550 -14.31 7.06 -32.81
C ARG A 550 -13.31 8.06 -33.38
N ALA A 551 -12.02 7.74 -33.38
CA ALA A 551 -10.94 8.58 -33.89
C ALA A 551 -10.73 8.46 -35.42
N GLY A 552 -11.48 7.61 -36.11
CA GLY A 552 -11.29 7.38 -37.55
C GLY A 552 -9.94 6.74 -37.92
N ILE A 553 -9.30 6.04 -36.98
CA ILE A 553 -8.03 5.32 -37.25
C ILE A 553 -8.25 3.81 -37.16
N GLY A 554 -7.48 3.05 -37.95
CA GLY A 554 -7.57 1.58 -37.96
C GLY A 554 -7.18 0.97 -36.61
N PHE A 555 -7.99 0.01 -36.12
CA PHE A 555 -7.66 -0.71 -34.89
C PHE A 555 -6.60 -1.79 -35.14
N ASP A 556 -5.47 -1.66 -34.46
CA ASP A 556 -4.48 -2.70 -34.29
C ASP A 556 -4.18 -2.91 -32.80
N ARG A 557 -4.25 -4.16 -32.35
CA ARG A 557 -4.04 -4.52 -30.93
C ARG A 557 -2.55 -4.48 -30.57
N SER A 558 -1.66 -4.90 -31.46
CA SER A 558 -0.24 -5.03 -31.16
C SER A 558 0.41 -3.64 -31.01
N ARG A 559 -0.04 -2.67 -31.82
CA ARG A 559 0.32 -1.23 -31.71
C ARG A 559 0.03 -0.63 -30.34
N LEU A 560 -0.83 -1.23 -29.51
CA LEU A 560 -1.05 -0.74 -28.15
C LEU A 560 0.21 -0.81 -27.28
N LEU A 561 1.18 -1.68 -27.61
CA LEU A 561 2.42 -1.83 -26.85
C LEU A 561 3.63 -1.23 -27.57
N TYR A 562 3.79 -1.47 -28.89
CA TYR A 562 4.99 -1.01 -29.59
C TYR A 562 4.87 0.39 -30.21
N ASP A 563 3.66 0.97 -30.30
CA ASP A 563 3.42 2.31 -30.81
C ASP A 563 2.81 3.18 -29.71
N THR A 564 3.68 3.79 -28.91
CA THR A 564 3.29 4.69 -27.80
C THR A 564 2.40 5.84 -28.29
N SER A 565 2.65 6.38 -29.49
CA SER A 565 1.85 7.47 -30.05
C SER A 565 0.44 7.02 -30.38
N TYR A 566 0.27 5.81 -30.93
CA TYR A 566 -1.03 5.22 -31.19
C TYR A 566 -1.80 4.96 -29.90
N ASN A 567 -1.15 4.42 -28.86
CA ASN A 567 -1.79 4.22 -27.55
C ASN A 567 -2.26 5.56 -26.94
N ILE A 568 -1.43 6.60 -26.99
CA ILE A 568 -1.78 7.94 -26.48
C ILE A 568 -2.94 8.55 -27.27
N ARG A 569 -2.94 8.46 -28.61
CA ARG A 569 -4.06 8.97 -29.44
C ARG A 569 -5.40 8.34 -29.06
N LEU A 570 -5.42 7.03 -28.83
CA LEU A 570 -6.63 6.33 -28.39
C LEU A 570 -7.00 6.71 -26.95
N GLY A 571 -6.02 6.86 -26.06
CA GLY A 571 -6.25 7.24 -24.67
C GLY A 571 -6.77 8.67 -24.53
N MET A 572 -6.27 9.61 -25.34
CA MET A 572 -6.83 10.95 -25.47
C MET A 572 -8.26 10.93 -26.01
N THR A 573 -8.58 10.02 -26.93
CA THR A 573 -9.96 9.85 -27.45
C THR A 573 -10.91 9.33 -26.37
N GLU A 574 -10.47 8.38 -25.55
CA GLU A 574 -11.22 7.91 -24.38
C GLU A 574 -11.43 9.03 -23.35
N LEU A 575 -10.37 9.78 -23.06
CA LEU A 575 -10.41 10.88 -22.10
C LEU A 575 -11.35 11.99 -22.55
N SER A 576 -11.27 12.41 -23.82
CA SER A 576 -12.19 13.40 -24.41
C SER A 576 -13.64 12.93 -24.29
N ARG A 577 -13.93 11.68 -24.67
CA ARG A 577 -15.27 11.08 -24.52
C ARG A 577 -15.74 11.09 -23.07
N ASN A 578 -14.87 10.78 -22.12
CA ASN A 578 -15.23 10.82 -20.70
C ASN A 578 -15.48 12.24 -20.20
N LEU A 579 -14.70 13.23 -20.64
CA LEU A 579 -14.97 14.63 -20.33
C LEU A 579 -16.34 15.05 -20.88
N GLU A 580 -16.66 14.72 -22.13
CA GLU A 580 -17.97 15.00 -22.73
C GLU A 580 -19.12 14.35 -21.95
N ASN A 581 -19.01 13.04 -21.67
CA ASN A 581 -20.04 12.27 -20.95
C ASN A 581 -20.30 12.78 -19.53
N TRP A 582 -19.31 13.40 -18.90
CA TRP A 582 -19.38 13.90 -17.53
C TRP A 582 -19.47 15.42 -17.43
N GLY A 583 -19.76 16.11 -18.54
CA GLY A 583 -19.95 17.57 -18.59
C GLY A 583 -18.70 18.36 -18.20
N GLY A 584 -17.52 17.83 -18.55
CA GLY A 584 -16.21 18.43 -18.28
C GLY A 584 -15.65 18.21 -16.87
N SER A 585 -16.34 17.44 -16.00
CA SER A 585 -15.89 17.19 -14.63
C SER A 585 -14.68 16.27 -14.56
N TYR A 586 -13.54 16.78 -14.07
CA TYR A 586 -12.30 15.99 -13.95
C TYR A 586 -12.43 14.87 -12.93
N ILE A 587 -13.12 15.12 -11.81
CA ILE A 587 -13.38 14.11 -10.76
C ILE A 587 -14.10 12.91 -11.37
N LEU A 588 -15.24 13.16 -12.03
CA LEU A 588 -16.09 12.11 -12.58
C LEU A 588 -15.40 11.39 -13.75
N SER A 589 -14.68 12.12 -14.61
CA SER A 589 -13.92 11.53 -15.71
C SER A 589 -12.79 10.64 -15.21
N ALA A 590 -11.99 11.08 -14.23
CA ALA A 590 -10.92 10.26 -13.64
C ALA A 590 -11.48 9.02 -12.92
N ALA A 591 -12.57 9.19 -12.15
CA ALA A 591 -13.24 8.09 -11.48
C ALA A 591 -13.82 7.08 -12.48
N ALA A 592 -14.40 7.56 -13.59
CA ALA A 592 -14.95 6.69 -14.63
C ALA A 592 -13.87 5.98 -15.44
N TYR A 593 -12.71 6.61 -15.62
CA TYR A 593 -11.56 5.98 -16.27
C TYR A 593 -11.09 4.75 -15.48
N ASN A 594 -10.90 4.90 -14.17
CA ASN A 594 -10.40 3.82 -13.31
C ASN A 594 -11.48 2.79 -12.92
N ALA A 595 -12.67 3.23 -12.50
CA ALA A 595 -13.70 2.35 -11.96
C ALA A 595 -14.85 2.07 -12.92
N GLY A 596 -14.88 2.69 -14.09
CA GLY A 596 -15.96 2.55 -15.06
C GLY A 596 -17.22 3.38 -14.71
N PRO A 597 -18.02 3.75 -15.72
CA PRO A 597 -19.11 4.71 -15.57
C PRO A 597 -20.29 4.20 -14.72
N THR A 598 -20.49 2.88 -14.66
CA THR A 598 -21.55 2.27 -13.83
C THR A 598 -21.31 2.50 -12.34
N ASN A 599 -20.04 2.43 -11.90
CA ASN A 599 -19.68 2.69 -10.50
C ASN A 599 -19.87 4.17 -10.17
N VAL A 600 -19.42 5.06 -11.06
CA VAL A 600 -19.58 6.51 -10.88
C VAL A 600 -21.05 6.91 -10.79
N ARG A 601 -21.94 6.41 -11.67
CA ARG A 601 -23.39 6.68 -11.57
C ARG A 601 -23.98 6.24 -10.23
N ARG A 602 -23.56 5.08 -9.72
CA ARG A 602 -23.99 4.59 -8.41
C ARG A 602 -23.50 5.51 -7.29
N TRP A 603 -22.24 5.95 -7.33
CA TRP A 603 -21.71 6.88 -6.32
C TRP A 603 -22.40 8.24 -6.36
N ILE A 604 -22.73 8.76 -7.54
CA ILE A 604 -23.55 9.97 -7.68
C ILE A 604 -24.91 9.77 -7.00
N ALA A 605 -25.58 8.65 -7.26
CA ALA A 605 -26.87 8.35 -6.64
C ALA A 605 -26.78 8.23 -5.11
N THR A 606 -25.68 7.69 -4.57
CA THR A 606 -25.48 7.48 -3.13
C THR A 606 -25.04 8.76 -2.41
N PHE A 607 -24.06 9.48 -2.93
CA PHE A 607 -23.37 10.58 -2.24
C PHE A 607 -23.73 11.97 -2.76
N GLY A 608 -24.51 12.07 -3.84
CA GLY A 608 -24.78 13.32 -4.55
C GLY A 608 -23.86 13.50 -5.76
N ASP A 609 -24.20 14.46 -6.62
CA ASP A 609 -23.40 14.82 -7.79
C ASP A 609 -22.34 15.86 -7.39
N PRO A 610 -21.03 15.59 -7.54
CA PRO A 610 -19.97 16.52 -7.12
C PRO A 610 -19.89 17.78 -8.00
N ARG A 611 -20.71 17.87 -9.06
CA ARG A 611 -20.88 19.07 -9.88
C ARG A 611 -21.95 20.02 -9.32
N ASP A 612 -22.78 19.54 -8.40
CA ASP A 612 -23.71 20.38 -7.66
C ASP A 612 -22.93 21.15 -6.59
N PRO A 613 -23.00 22.50 -6.54
CA PRO A 613 -22.29 23.30 -5.53
C PRO A 613 -22.69 22.97 -4.09
N LYS A 614 -23.77 22.22 -3.86
CA LYS A 614 -24.20 21.73 -2.53
C LYS A 614 -23.44 20.48 -2.07
N VAL A 615 -22.62 19.88 -2.93
CA VAL A 615 -21.81 18.69 -2.62
C VAL A 615 -20.35 19.12 -2.56
N ASP A 616 -19.71 18.96 -1.40
CA ASP A 616 -18.26 19.20 -1.30
C ASP A 616 -17.52 18.11 -2.12
N PRO A 617 -16.79 18.47 -3.19
CA PRO A 617 -16.11 17.51 -4.03
C PRO A 617 -14.99 16.76 -3.31
N VAL A 618 -14.36 17.34 -2.29
CA VAL A 618 -13.32 16.68 -1.48
C VAL A 618 -13.94 15.57 -0.65
N ASP A 619 -15.09 15.85 -0.01
CA ASP A 619 -15.85 14.84 0.74
C ASP A 619 -16.44 13.77 -0.18
N TRP A 620 -16.87 14.14 -1.39
CA TRP A 620 -17.33 13.19 -2.39
C TRP A 620 -16.22 12.21 -2.80
N ILE A 621 -15.00 12.71 -3.02
CA ILE A 621 -13.83 11.87 -3.30
C ILE A 621 -13.57 10.92 -2.12
N GLU A 622 -13.60 11.41 -0.87
CA GLU A 622 -13.39 10.57 0.32
C GLU A 622 -14.49 9.52 0.56
N SER A 623 -15.68 9.78 0.03
CA SER A 623 -16.81 8.86 0.04
C SER A 623 -16.64 7.67 -0.93
N ILE A 624 -15.76 7.76 -1.94
CA ILE A 624 -15.52 6.67 -2.90
C ILE A 624 -15.13 5.39 -2.14
N PRO A 625 -15.91 4.30 -2.22
CA PRO A 625 -15.67 3.09 -1.41
C PRO A 625 -14.40 2.34 -1.78
N TYR A 626 -13.96 2.46 -3.04
CA TYR A 626 -12.74 1.82 -3.52
C TYR A 626 -11.55 2.72 -3.17
N GLY A 627 -10.72 2.26 -2.22
CA GLY A 627 -9.54 3.02 -1.77
C GLY A 627 -8.57 3.34 -2.90
N GLU A 628 -8.41 2.41 -3.84
CA GLU A 628 -7.62 2.62 -5.06
C GLU A 628 -8.19 3.75 -5.92
N THR A 629 -9.48 3.69 -6.29
CA THR A 629 -10.09 4.72 -7.14
C THR A 629 -10.06 6.09 -6.46
N ARG A 630 -10.26 6.13 -5.14
CA ARG A 630 -10.12 7.38 -4.40
C ARG A 630 -8.71 7.96 -4.54
N ASN A 631 -7.69 7.14 -4.28
CA ASN A 631 -6.32 7.59 -4.42
C ASN A 631 -6.05 8.01 -5.86
N TYR A 632 -6.48 7.23 -6.84
CA TYR A 632 -6.35 7.53 -8.27
C TYR A 632 -6.88 8.92 -8.62
N VAL A 633 -8.10 9.28 -8.19
CA VAL A 633 -8.68 10.60 -8.47
C VAL A 633 -7.85 11.72 -7.84
N GLN A 634 -7.43 11.55 -6.58
CA GLN A 634 -6.56 12.52 -5.89
C GLN A 634 -5.22 12.69 -6.63
N ARG A 635 -4.60 11.58 -7.06
CA ARG A 635 -3.34 11.57 -7.82
C ARG A 635 -3.47 12.25 -9.17
N VAL A 636 -4.53 11.95 -9.93
CA VAL A 636 -4.71 12.60 -11.23
C VAL A 636 -4.85 14.10 -11.05
N LEU A 637 -5.67 14.56 -10.10
CA LEU A 637 -5.89 15.99 -9.87
C LEU A 637 -4.65 16.73 -9.35
N GLU A 638 -3.88 16.14 -8.42
CA GLU A 638 -2.64 16.76 -7.95
C GLU A 638 -1.58 16.82 -9.08
N ASN A 639 -1.48 15.75 -9.87
CA ASN A 639 -0.52 15.66 -10.99
C ASN A 639 -0.85 16.67 -12.09
N VAL A 640 -2.14 16.94 -12.36
CA VAL A 640 -2.56 17.97 -13.33
C VAL A 640 -1.92 19.32 -12.97
N GLN A 641 -1.90 19.70 -11.69
CA GLN A 641 -1.34 20.99 -11.27
C GLN A 641 0.18 21.00 -11.38
N VAL A 642 0.84 19.89 -11.01
CA VAL A 642 2.29 19.75 -11.20
C VAL A 642 2.63 19.89 -12.68
N TYR A 643 1.93 19.19 -13.57
CA TYR A 643 2.17 19.30 -15.02
C TYR A 643 1.84 20.67 -15.60
N ARG A 644 0.82 21.37 -15.10
CA ARG A 644 0.58 22.78 -15.50
C ARG A 644 1.77 23.66 -15.14
N SER A 645 2.32 23.51 -13.94
CA SER A 645 3.52 24.25 -13.54
C SER A 645 4.76 23.86 -14.35
N ARG A 646 4.92 22.57 -14.70
CA ARG A 646 6.01 22.06 -15.57
C ARG A 646 5.96 22.59 -16.99
N LEU A 647 4.76 22.67 -17.57
CA LEU A 647 4.53 23.07 -18.96
C LEU A 647 4.39 24.59 -19.13
N GLY A 648 4.02 25.30 -18.06
CA GLY A 648 3.87 26.74 -18.02
C GLY A 648 5.11 27.45 -17.47
N SER A 649 4.90 28.63 -16.91
CA SER A 649 5.94 29.39 -16.20
C SER A 649 5.92 29.09 -14.70
N SER A 650 6.95 29.56 -13.98
CA SER A 650 7.03 29.49 -12.51
C SER A 650 5.93 30.25 -11.76
N THR A 651 5.10 31.03 -12.48
CA THR A 651 3.97 31.80 -11.94
C THR A 651 2.62 31.21 -12.35
N THR A 652 2.60 30.00 -12.91
CA THR A 652 1.36 29.32 -13.33
C THR A 652 0.42 29.16 -12.12
N PRO A 653 -0.80 29.72 -12.18
CA PRO A 653 -1.75 29.63 -11.07
C PRO A 653 -2.17 28.20 -10.77
N LEU A 654 -2.27 27.87 -9.49
CA LEU A 654 -2.88 26.62 -9.02
C LEU A 654 -4.40 26.70 -9.24
N ARG A 655 -4.95 25.74 -9.99
CA ARG A 655 -6.37 25.70 -10.38
C ARG A 655 -7.09 24.46 -9.86
N LEU A 656 -6.60 23.87 -8.76
CA LEU A 656 -7.15 22.64 -8.20
C LEU A 656 -8.62 22.78 -7.83
N LEU A 657 -9.02 23.90 -7.21
CA LEU A 657 -10.42 24.15 -6.89
C LEU A 657 -11.28 24.28 -8.14
N ASN A 658 -10.80 24.98 -9.17
CA ASN A 658 -11.52 25.04 -10.44
C ASN A 658 -11.78 23.64 -10.99
N ASP A 659 -10.76 22.77 -11.00
CA ASP A 659 -10.89 21.40 -11.51
C ASP A 659 -11.81 20.52 -10.67
N LEU A 660 -11.83 20.70 -9.34
CA LEU A 660 -12.72 19.97 -8.45
C LEU A 660 -14.19 20.32 -8.70
N TYR A 661 -14.49 21.59 -8.98
CA TYR A 661 -15.86 22.07 -9.17
C TYR A 661 -16.30 22.18 -10.64
N ARG A 662 -15.53 21.65 -11.61
CA ARG A 662 -15.91 21.72 -13.03
C ARG A 662 -17.32 21.14 -13.31
N PRO A 663 -18.11 21.74 -14.21
CA PRO A 663 -17.76 22.89 -15.07
C PRO A 663 -17.95 24.26 -14.40
N ASN A 664 -18.66 24.32 -13.27
CA ASN A 664 -19.06 25.57 -12.62
C ASN A 664 -18.29 25.74 -11.30
N THR A 665 -17.19 26.50 -11.32
CA THR A 665 -16.50 26.82 -10.06
C THR A 665 -17.38 27.79 -9.25
N PRO A 666 -17.89 27.40 -8.06
CA PRO A 666 -18.55 28.36 -7.19
C PRO A 666 -17.52 29.41 -6.72
N PRO A 667 -17.95 30.60 -6.28
CA PRO A 667 -17.05 31.51 -5.56
C PRO A 667 -16.43 30.74 -4.39
N VAL A 668 -15.12 30.57 -4.43
CA VAL A 668 -14.39 29.85 -3.37
C VAL A 668 -14.36 30.76 -2.15
N ASN A 669 -14.87 30.28 -1.01
CA ASN A 669 -14.60 30.91 0.28
C ASN A 669 -13.12 30.71 0.61
N ILE A 670 -12.30 31.72 0.30
CA ILE A 670 -10.91 31.81 0.74
C ILE A 670 -10.92 32.31 2.18
N LEU A 671 -10.05 31.78 3.05
CA LEU A 671 -9.79 32.42 4.33
C LEU A 671 -9.11 33.77 4.02
N HIS A 672 -9.87 34.86 4.03
CA HIS A 672 -9.31 36.19 3.85
C HIS A 672 -8.43 36.51 5.06
N TYR A 673 -7.14 36.71 4.82
CA TYR A 673 -6.17 37.20 5.79
C TYR A 673 -5.96 38.70 5.55
N GLU A 674 -6.79 39.55 6.14
CA GLU A 674 -6.53 40.99 6.24
C GLU A 674 -6.14 41.31 7.69
N GLY A 675 -4.84 41.24 8.01
CA GLY A 675 -4.37 41.58 9.37
C GLY A 675 -4.88 40.65 10.49
N THR A 676 -4.83 41.13 11.73
CA THR A 676 -4.92 40.37 13.00
C THR A 676 -6.30 39.82 13.37
N ALA A 677 -7.30 39.81 12.48
CA ALA A 677 -8.63 39.28 12.81
C ALA A 677 -9.19 38.39 11.69
N LEU A 678 -9.63 37.18 12.07
CA LEU A 678 -10.14 36.16 11.16
C LEU A 678 -11.67 36.12 11.19
N SER A 679 -12.31 36.30 10.03
CA SER A 679 -13.71 35.92 9.83
C SER A 679 -13.77 34.47 9.36
N ALA A 680 -14.53 33.61 10.07
CA ALA A 680 -14.76 32.23 9.68
C ALA A 680 -15.48 32.16 8.31
N PRO A 681 -15.16 31.18 7.45
CA PRO A 681 -15.91 30.98 6.23
C PRO A 681 -17.37 30.66 6.56
N ALA A 682 -18.32 31.13 5.75
CA ALA A 682 -19.69 30.67 5.83
C ALA A 682 -19.68 29.14 5.71
N LYS A 683 -20.31 28.44 6.68
CA LYS A 683 -20.45 26.97 6.65
C LYS A 683 -20.94 26.59 5.26
N VAL A 684 -20.14 25.84 4.49
CA VAL A 684 -20.72 25.03 3.41
C VAL A 684 -21.73 24.14 4.13
N PRO A 685 -23.04 24.25 3.84
CA PRO A 685 -24.01 23.41 4.51
C PRO A 685 -23.57 21.97 4.25
N LEU A 686 -23.24 21.24 5.31
CA LEU A 686 -23.16 19.79 5.23
C LEU A 686 -24.45 19.33 4.55
N PRO A 687 -24.42 18.33 3.65
CA PRO A 687 -25.64 17.73 3.17
C PRO A 687 -26.49 17.40 4.39
N GLN A 688 -27.61 18.12 4.54
CA GLN A 688 -28.50 17.91 5.67
C GLN A 688 -28.83 16.42 5.71
N PRO A 689 -28.81 15.76 6.88
CA PRO A 689 -29.30 14.40 6.97
C PRO A 689 -30.70 14.39 6.35
N ARG A 690 -30.86 13.71 5.20
CA ARG A 690 -32.18 13.53 4.59
C ARG A 690 -33.03 12.80 5.63
N PRO A 691 -34.29 13.21 5.88
CA PRO A 691 -35.09 12.71 6.99
C PRO A 691 -35.11 11.18 7.01
N GLY A 692 -34.70 10.59 8.12
CA GLY A 692 -34.53 9.14 8.24
C GLY A 692 -33.72 8.66 9.45
N ASP A 693 -33.24 9.57 10.30
CA ASP A 693 -32.71 9.22 11.62
C ASP A 693 -33.84 8.68 12.48
N GLY A 694 -33.98 7.35 12.51
CA GLY A 694 -34.85 6.67 13.44
C GLY A 694 -34.49 7.07 14.86
N THR A 695 -35.37 7.83 15.49
CA THR A 695 -35.40 8.08 16.92
C THR A 695 -35.55 6.75 17.66
N VAL A 696 -34.52 6.32 18.39
CA VAL A 696 -34.67 5.34 19.49
C VAL A 696 -33.72 5.74 20.63
N ALA A 697 -34.25 5.62 21.85
CA ALA A 697 -33.84 6.16 23.15
C ALA A 697 -32.36 6.01 23.58
N PRO A 698 -31.90 6.85 24.54
CA PRO A 698 -30.58 6.72 25.15
C PRO A 698 -30.47 5.42 25.97
N LEU A 699 -29.40 4.65 25.74
CA LEU A 699 -29.01 3.60 26.67
C LEU A 699 -28.35 4.25 27.89
N ASN A 700 -29.12 4.38 28.97
CA ASN A 700 -28.60 4.53 30.32
C ASN A 700 -27.74 3.31 30.67
N GLY A 701 -26.43 3.53 30.82
CA GLY A 701 -25.51 2.61 31.48
C GLY A 701 -25.01 3.28 32.75
N THR A 702 -25.69 3.01 33.86
CA THR A 702 -25.28 3.35 35.22
C THR A 702 -23.93 2.70 35.55
N ALA A 703 -22.93 3.52 35.88
CA ALA A 703 -21.84 3.12 36.77
C ALA A 703 -21.82 4.12 37.92
N ALA A 704 -22.08 3.60 39.11
CA ALA A 704 -22.28 4.34 40.35
C ALA A 704 -21.05 5.14 40.76
N SER A 705 -21.31 6.37 41.18
CA SER A 705 -20.45 7.17 42.04
C SER A 705 -20.36 6.51 43.41
N THR A 706 -19.15 6.27 43.90
CA THR A 706 -18.85 6.27 45.34
C THR A 706 -17.72 7.25 45.60
N THR A 707 -18.03 8.19 46.48
CA THR A 707 -17.21 9.28 47.00
C THR A 707 -16.35 8.82 48.17
N ALA A 708 -15.07 9.21 48.18
CA ALA A 708 -14.22 9.57 49.34
C ALA A 708 -12.79 9.74 48.79
N GLY A 709 -11.96 10.72 49.11
CA GLY A 709 -11.97 11.84 50.04
C GLY A 709 -10.62 12.53 49.85
N ALA A 710 -10.57 13.85 50.06
CA ALA A 710 -9.43 14.71 49.77
C ALA A 710 -8.17 14.41 50.60
N ALA A 711 -6.99 14.58 49.98
CA ALA A 711 -5.77 15.05 50.65
C ALA A 711 -4.85 15.75 49.63
N SER A 712 -4.35 16.91 50.02
CA SER A 712 -3.55 17.88 49.26
C SER A 712 -2.02 17.55 49.25
N PRO A 713 -1.19 18.31 48.52
CA PRO A 713 0.04 17.82 47.84
C PRO A 713 1.36 18.27 48.51
N VAL A 714 2.48 17.60 48.17
CA VAL A 714 3.87 18.13 48.28
C VAL A 714 4.77 17.48 47.19
N PRO A 715 5.76 18.19 46.59
CA PRO A 715 6.40 17.83 45.32
C PRO A 715 7.83 17.25 45.48
N ALA A 716 8.36 16.59 44.43
CA ALA A 716 9.80 16.39 44.26
C ALA A 716 10.19 16.19 42.78
N THR A 717 10.99 17.14 42.30
CA THR A 717 11.93 17.10 41.17
C THR A 717 12.85 15.86 41.17
N ILE A 718 13.28 15.39 39.99
CA ILE A 718 14.69 15.10 39.61
C ILE A 718 14.80 14.73 38.12
N ALA A 719 15.94 15.11 37.54
CA ALA A 719 16.35 15.27 36.14
C ALA A 719 16.72 13.97 35.38
N PRO A 720 17.08 14.02 34.07
CA PRO A 720 17.20 12.87 33.17
C PRO A 720 18.64 12.27 33.10
N PRO A 721 18.82 11.03 32.63
CA PRO A 721 20.16 10.45 32.48
C PRO A 721 20.79 10.63 31.08
N VAL A 722 22.11 10.88 31.10
CA VAL A 722 23.09 10.93 29.99
C VAL A 722 23.84 9.57 29.94
N PRO A 723 24.41 9.13 28.78
CA PRO A 723 24.86 7.75 28.57
C PRO A 723 26.32 7.51 28.96
N ALA A 724 26.66 6.28 29.35
CA ALA A 724 28.02 5.86 29.73
C ALA A 724 28.73 5.07 28.63
N ALA A 725 30.03 5.32 28.54
CA ALA A 725 30.97 4.88 27.51
C ALA A 725 31.67 3.54 27.80
N ARG A 726 32.38 3.04 26.77
CA ARG A 726 33.34 1.91 26.75
C ARG A 726 34.47 2.05 27.77
N PRO A 727 35.21 0.95 28.02
CA PRO A 727 36.67 1.01 28.12
C PRO A 727 37.39 0.13 27.09
N ALA A 728 38.60 0.58 26.75
CA ALA A 728 39.60 -0.08 25.93
C ALA A 728 40.56 -0.94 26.77
N GLN A 729 41.29 -1.77 26.02
CA GLN A 729 42.32 -2.75 26.37
C GLN A 729 43.46 -2.25 27.27
N THR A 730 44.07 -3.17 28.00
CA THR A 730 45.54 -3.33 28.09
C THR A 730 45.92 -4.80 28.33
N ASN A 731 47.02 -5.19 27.66
CA ASN A 731 47.74 -6.47 27.58
C ASN A 731 47.17 -7.56 26.67
#